data_AF-A0A1V9YBP5-F1
#
_entry.id   AF-A0A1V9YBP5-F1
#
_cell.length_a   1.000
_cell.length_b   1.000
_cell.length_c   1.000
_cell.angle_alpha   90.00
_cell.angle_beta   90.00
_cell.angle_gamma   90.00
#
_symmetry.space_group_name_H-M   'P 1'
#
loop_
_entity.id
_entity.type
_entity.pdbx_description
1 polymer ?
#
loop_
_entity_poly.entity_id
_entity_poly.type
_entity_poly.pdbx_seq_one_letter_code
_entity_poly.pdbx_strand_id
1 'polypeptide(L)'
;MRLFTLAVVLGCGACADQCCFNDGDVISLQADTGHYLGRCNNCIWDEVYADSAFVHITEPWLGQWTVFNAGDGKIVLQADSGNFLARCNNCAPGASYPDEAFVHVDDWTASPWAQWTCVDVGEGKIALQADNGNFLARCKDCVNGAYSQAAFVHASGINDGSWVHWMIESDGQYLPNRCQMPTNAPCTDVPTTTPCANTSTPAPYTGAPTTALPYTDAPTTAPSTDLPIPAPYTNAPTTDSPYTDAPSTVPQTNVPVMTPATTLPATTRPVACGTCNNCFYAAGGNLCWDNWTESACTASDLYTWCGATTWTPTPAPSTTTPTATPGTDSPTTAPSSDYPVATDAPTTQPPLATPSPTTSASQPTSVTPATTSPTTIAPTTVAPPTAAPTTAAPTIVATTTAVPTTAAPATMAPTTLTPTTAAATTIVPTTGSPGPYLCTQPRVRKAWASLSEAEKTTYKDAIAVAMDVGLYQRFLTMHADRMDNMQAHGTCGFMYWHRQYLIGFENMLRSLKPEFACITIPYFDYVNDNTKYMARSCNDMASCSPILNELGSAADGASTTVDVMGYSQTSRCDSTYPLNHFNPNEGTSGALGCVPRGDWTTTYFPSEVSFTSIKQALMEDPNVVAVNRAIETQPHNNIHATLGGIMDNAYTSPADPIFFSHHSMVDALNAIYFKCRVAPLGYSDQQKQSSALGFEGCSVHGESAITAMSAITMRVIVGGTPVNVHDDPSVSPFFKDVPNEYYKLIDNTDLGPNSYSFELSGLVGDLYTKCGAAGLQSQGRLRGLNDVPAYTSGRVENYVVSLQNASHVAKYNGWRTAITSATQSLGWTPAVTETEINKMVVAYYHYCLPGGVHDLSPQDKKMWRVDSVSKQVQVLGKLLDGSDPIQVPGWQALNAQHFDCSVQPAM
;
A
#
# COMPACT_ATOMS: atom_id res chain seq x y z
N MET A 1 -25.57 -35.14 87.44
CA MET A 1 -24.85 -33.85 87.39
C MET A 1 -25.55 -32.95 86.36
N ARG A 2 -25.25 -31.65 86.27
CA ARG A 2 -26.13 -30.67 85.60
C ARG A 2 -26.06 -30.68 84.07
N LEU A 3 -27.20 -30.41 83.42
CA LEU A 3 -27.30 -29.83 82.08
C LEU A 3 -26.90 -28.34 82.14
N PHE A 4 -26.44 -27.74 81.03
CA PHE A 4 -27.24 -26.73 80.31
C PHE A 4 -26.67 -26.45 78.89
N THR A 5 -27.51 -25.83 78.06
CA THR A 5 -27.45 -25.65 76.61
C THR A 5 -26.22 -24.89 76.07
N LEU A 6 -25.77 -25.25 74.86
CA LEU A 6 -24.93 -24.41 74.01
C LEU A 6 -25.81 -23.70 72.96
N ALA A 7 -25.67 -22.37 72.82
CA ALA A 7 -26.43 -21.57 71.86
C ALA A 7 -25.53 -21.07 70.72
N VAL A 8 -26.08 -20.93 69.52
CA VAL A 8 -25.35 -20.52 68.31
C VAL A 8 -25.07 -19.02 68.35
N VAL A 9 -23.81 -18.65 68.08
CA VAL A 9 -23.44 -17.30 67.64
C VAL A 9 -23.17 -17.38 66.14
N LEU A 10 -24.03 -16.74 65.34
CA LEU A 10 -23.74 -16.48 63.93
C LEU A 10 -22.67 -15.39 63.87
N GLY A 11 -21.43 -15.78 63.66
CA GLY A 11 -20.38 -14.85 63.26
C GLY A 11 -20.71 -14.29 61.87
N CYS A 12 -20.62 -12.98 61.70
CA CYS A 12 -20.78 -12.37 60.38
C CYS A 12 -19.67 -12.90 59.45
N GLY A 13 -20.03 -13.20 58.19
CA GLY A 13 -19.06 -13.59 57.18
C GLY A 13 -18.06 -12.47 56.89
N ALA A 14 -16.90 -12.82 56.31
CA ALA A 14 -15.96 -11.82 55.83
C ALA A 14 -16.55 -11.08 54.63
N CYS A 15 -16.71 -9.76 54.75
CA CYS A 15 -16.92 -8.86 53.62
C CYS A 15 -15.64 -8.04 53.43
N ALA A 16 -14.71 -8.64 52.69
CA ALA A 16 -13.46 -8.06 52.19
C ALA A 16 -13.18 -8.71 50.82
N ASP A 17 -12.22 -8.16 50.07
CA ASP A 17 -11.79 -8.67 48.76
C ASP A 17 -12.86 -8.56 47.63
N GLN A 18 -13.46 -7.37 47.48
CA GLN A 18 -14.26 -7.01 46.30
C GLN A 18 -14.02 -5.54 45.92
N CYS A 19 -13.64 -5.25 44.67
CA CYS A 19 -13.13 -3.95 44.20
C CYS A 19 -14.14 -2.78 44.13
N CYS A 20 -15.33 -2.91 44.71
CA CYS A 20 -16.36 -1.85 44.82
C CYS A 20 -16.76 -1.19 43.48
N PHE A 21 -17.12 -1.98 42.46
CA PHE A 21 -17.70 -1.52 41.19
C PHE A 21 -19.23 -1.71 41.15
N ASN A 22 -19.94 -0.81 40.46
CA ASN A 22 -21.35 -0.97 40.11
C ASN A 22 -21.50 -1.51 38.68
N ASP A 23 -22.66 -2.10 38.39
CA ASP A 23 -23.00 -2.53 37.03
C ASP A 23 -23.23 -1.31 36.13
N GLY A 24 -22.44 -1.20 35.05
CA GLY A 24 -22.42 -0.05 34.16
C GLY A 24 -21.36 1.02 34.51
N ASP A 25 -20.52 0.82 35.53
CA ASP A 25 -19.33 1.66 35.72
C ASP A 25 -18.43 1.56 34.46
N VAL A 26 -17.90 2.69 33.97
CA VAL A 26 -16.98 2.73 32.83
C VAL A 26 -15.58 3.08 33.32
N ILE A 27 -14.62 2.20 33.08
CA ILE A 27 -13.26 2.32 33.62
C ILE A 27 -12.18 2.22 32.55
N SER A 28 -10.99 2.70 32.87
CA SER A 28 -9.77 2.51 32.07
C SER A 28 -8.68 1.85 32.91
N LEU A 29 -7.99 0.86 32.33
CA LEU A 29 -7.02 0.00 33.02
C LEU A 29 -5.59 0.41 32.63
N GLN A 30 -4.94 1.26 33.43
CA GLN A 30 -3.58 1.72 33.16
C GLN A 30 -2.55 0.71 33.68
N ALA A 31 -1.58 0.33 32.85
CA ALA A 31 -0.46 -0.52 33.24
C ALA A 31 0.72 0.29 33.82
N ASP A 32 1.73 -0.43 34.30
CA ASP A 32 3.00 0.13 34.81
C ASP A 32 3.83 0.94 33.78
N THR A 33 3.49 0.88 32.49
CA THR A 33 4.06 1.75 31.44
C THR A 33 3.37 3.11 31.32
N GLY A 34 2.24 3.33 32.00
CA GLY A 34 1.40 4.52 31.86
C GLY A 34 0.41 4.47 30.68
N HIS A 35 0.48 3.44 29.84
CA HIS A 35 -0.48 3.17 28.77
C HIS A 35 -1.64 2.31 29.30
N TYR A 36 -2.80 2.37 28.62
CA TYR A 36 -4.01 1.65 29.01
C TYR A 36 -4.23 0.37 28.18
N LEU A 37 -4.87 -0.62 28.80
CA LEU A 37 -5.34 -1.83 28.12
C LEU A 37 -6.52 -1.49 27.19
N GLY A 38 -6.41 -1.87 25.92
CA GLY A 38 -7.47 -1.72 24.93
C GLY A 38 -7.61 -2.95 24.04
N ARG A 39 -8.80 -3.10 23.44
CA ARG A 39 -9.07 -4.06 22.35
C ARG A 39 -8.28 -3.65 21.10
N CYS A 40 -7.74 -4.63 20.38
CA CYS A 40 -6.89 -4.43 19.22
C CYS A 40 -7.36 -5.38 18.09
N ASN A 41 -7.86 -4.82 17.00
CA ASN A 41 -8.50 -5.61 15.94
C ASN A 41 -7.48 -6.09 14.89
N ASN A 42 -7.46 -7.39 14.58
CA ASN A 42 -6.50 -8.05 13.67
C ASN A 42 -5.05 -7.70 14.04
N CYS A 43 -4.68 -7.97 15.30
CA CYS A 43 -3.44 -7.50 15.92
C CYS A 43 -2.32 -8.53 16.07
N ILE A 44 -2.65 -9.81 15.89
CA ILE A 44 -1.72 -10.94 15.85
C ILE A 44 -1.97 -11.71 14.53
N TRP A 45 -0.92 -12.25 13.91
CA TRP A 45 -1.05 -13.07 12.70
C TRP A 45 -1.68 -14.43 13.03
N ASP A 46 -2.59 -14.90 12.16
CA ASP A 46 -3.34 -16.15 12.31
C ASP A 46 -4.06 -16.31 13.67
N GLU A 47 -4.47 -15.20 14.29
CA GLU A 47 -5.15 -15.22 15.60
C GLU A 47 -6.56 -15.83 15.55
N VAL A 48 -6.90 -16.62 16.57
CA VAL A 48 -8.15 -17.41 16.61
C VAL A 48 -9.40 -16.53 16.66
N TYR A 49 -9.28 -15.32 17.22
CA TYR A 49 -10.33 -14.31 17.25
C TYR A 49 -9.73 -12.94 16.91
N ALA A 50 -10.36 -12.19 16.01
CA ALA A 50 -9.81 -10.94 15.46
C ALA A 50 -9.75 -9.74 16.44
N ASP A 51 -9.85 -9.94 17.76
CA ASP A 51 -9.86 -8.91 18.80
C ASP A 51 -9.01 -9.33 20.02
N SER A 52 -7.69 -9.18 19.91
CA SER A 52 -6.73 -9.39 21.00
C SER A 52 -6.60 -8.16 21.92
N ALA A 53 -6.14 -8.35 23.16
CA ALA A 53 -5.97 -7.26 24.13
C ALA A 53 -4.50 -6.79 24.24
N PHE A 54 -4.28 -5.48 24.14
CA PHE A 54 -2.95 -4.87 24.10
C PHE A 54 -2.87 -3.59 24.95
N VAL A 55 -1.74 -3.39 25.63
CA VAL A 55 -1.44 -2.18 26.41
C VAL A 55 -0.75 -1.15 25.51
N HIS A 56 -1.56 -0.46 24.71
CA HIS A 56 -1.10 0.42 23.63
C HIS A 56 -1.77 1.80 23.65
N ILE A 57 -2.90 1.94 24.33
CA ILE A 57 -3.70 3.16 24.38
C ILE A 57 -2.96 4.24 25.19
N THR A 58 -2.86 5.46 24.66
CA THR A 58 -2.22 6.60 25.33
C THR A 58 -3.19 7.46 26.14
N GLU A 59 -4.48 7.44 25.82
CA GLU A 59 -5.51 8.31 26.40
C GLU A 59 -6.65 7.46 26.99
N PRO A 60 -7.06 7.66 28.26
CA PRO A 60 -7.94 6.73 28.97
C PRO A 60 -9.29 6.50 28.28
N TRP A 61 -9.87 7.55 27.69
CA TRP A 61 -11.17 7.47 27.00
C TRP A 61 -11.18 6.61 25.73
N LEU A 62 -10.02 6.16 25.24
CA LEU A 62 -9.90 5.22 24.12
C LEU A 62 -9.73 3.76 24.58
N GLY A 63 -9.51 3.53 25.88
CA GLY A 63 -9.30 2.22 26.51
C GLY A 63 -10.37 1.92 27.56
N GLN A 64 -11.64 2.21 27.22
CA GLN A 64 -12.77 2.09 28.14
C GLN A 64 -13.38 0.69 28.15
N TRP A 65 -13.71 0.23 29.36
CA TRP A 65 -14.37 -1.05 29.63
C TRP A 65 -15.60 -0.81 30.51
N THR A 66 -16.75 -1.36 30.13
CA THR A 66 -17.96 -1.34 30.98
C THR A 66 -17.93 -2.53 31.92
N VAL A 67 -18.02 -2.26 33.23
CA VAL A 67 -17.93 -3.27 34.28
C VAL A 67 -19.32 -3.82 34.60
N PHE A 68 -19.44 -5.13 34.79
CA PHE A 68 -20.60 -5.76 35.43
C PHE A 68 -20.14 -6.77 36.49
N ASN A 69 -20.88 -6.89 37.58
CA ASN A 69 -20.61 -7.86 38.64
C ASN A 69 -21.11 -9.26 38.23
N ALA A 70 -20.22 -10.24 38.20
CA ALA A 70 -20.58 -11.64 37.93
C ALA A 70 -20.98 -12.43 39.19
N GLY A 71 -20.91 -11.81 40.36
CA GLY A 71 -21.11 -12.46 41.67
C GLY A 71 -19.80 -12.96 42.28
N ASP A 72 -19.85 -13.39 43.54
CA ASP A 72 -18.75 -14.05 44.27
C ASP A 72 -17.36 -13.36 44.15
N GLY A 73 -17.33 -12.02 44.19
CA GLY A 73 -16.11 -11.20 44.08
C GLY A 73 -15.58 -10.99 42.65
N LYS A 74 -16.30 -11.48 41.64
CA LYS A 74 -15.90 -11.38 40.23
C LYS A 74 -16.58 -10.24 39.47
N ILE A 75 -15.86 -9.75 38.47
CA ILE A 75 -16.37 -8.81 37.45
C ILE A 75 -16.15 -9.35 36.04
N VAL A 76 -16.90 -8.80 35.08
CA VAL A 76 -16.67 -8.95 33.64
C VAL A 76 -16.45 -7.57 33.03
N LEU A 77 -15.65 -7.50 31.98
CA LEU A 77 -15.23 -6.27 31.32
C LEU A 77 -15.70 -6.29 29.86
N GLN A 78 -16.75 -5.52 29.56
CA GLN A 78 -17.30 -5.39 28.20
C GLN A 78 -16.54 -4.31 27.43
N ALA A 79 -16.18 -4.59 26.18
CA ALA A 79 -15.62 -3.60 25.27
C ALA A 79 -16.72 -2.91 24.43
N ASP A 80 -16.30 -1.92 23.64
CA ASP A 80 -17.11 -1.21 22.65
C ASP A 80 -17.78 -2.13 21.60
N SER A 81 -17.22 -3.32 21.35
CA SER A 81 -17.83 -4.37 20.52
C SER A 81 -19.06 -5.06 21.13
N GLY A 82 -19.35 -4.87 22.42
CA GLY A 82 -20.35 -5.63 23.16
C GLY A 82 -19.88 -7.00 23.67
N ASN A 83 -18.78 -7.54 23.10
CA ASN A 83 -18.08 -8.72 23.63
C ASN A 83 -17.27 -8.39 24.90
N PHE A 84 -16.95 -9.43 25.66
CA PHE A 84 -16.25 -9.38 26.95
C PHE A 84 -14.79 -9.83 26.83
N LEU A 85 -13.91 -9.17 27.61
CA LEU A 85 -12.50 -9.55 27.78
C LEU A 85 -12.43 -10.89 28.52
N ALA A 86 -11.75 -11.86 27.93
CA ALA A 86 -11.64 -13.21 28.46
C ALA A 86 -10.25 -13.81 28.22
N ARG A 87 -9.84 -14.73 29.10
CA ARG A 87 -8.68 -15.59 28.86
C ARG A 87 -8.94 -16.43 27.62
N CYS A 88 -7.96 -16.48 26.73
CA CYS A 88 -7.94 -17.30 25.53
C CYS A 88 -6.79 -18.31 25.67
N ASN A 89 -6.87 -19.49 25.07
CA ASN A 89 -5.84 -20.52 25.22
C ASN A 89 -5.28 -20.96 23.86
N ASN A 90 -4.00 -20.71 23.64
CA ASN A 90 -3.29 -20.86 22.36
C ASN A 90 -3.98 -20.10 21.21
N CYS A 91 -4.50 -18.91 21.50
CA CYS A 91 -5.19 -18.07 20.53
C CYS A 91 -4.24 -17.15 19.74
N ALA A 92 -2.98 -17.01 20.16
CA ALA A 92 -1.92 -16.28 19.47
C ALA A 92 -0.81 -17.24 18.98
N PRO A 93 -0.73 -17.53 17.68
CA PRO A 93 0.35 -18.34 17.11
C PRO A 93 1.75 -17.82 17.45
N GLY A 94 2.63 -18.72 17.90
CA GLY A 94 4.02 -18.36 18.25
C GLY A 94 4.17 -17.48 19.48
N ALA A 95 3.16 -17.44 20.36
CA ALA A 95 3.23 -16.76 21.65
C ALA A 95 4.18 -17.43 22.66
N SER A 96 4.70 -16.63 23.59
CA SER A 96 5.61 -17.07 24.67
C SER A 96 4.92 -17.79 25.82
N TYR A 97 3.59 -17.69 25.92
CA TYR A 97 2.75 -18.33 26.92
C TYR A 97 1.46 -18.83 26.23
N PRO A 98 0.79 -19.89 26.74
CA PRO A 98 -0.38 -20.47 26.10
C PRO A 98 -1.71 -19.83 26.54
N ASP A 99 -1.71 -18.78 27.38
CA ASP A 99 -2.92 -18.15 27.91
C ASP A 99 -2.89 -16.63 27.65
N GLU A 100 -3.56 -16.19 26.58
CA GLU A 100 -3.67 -14.80 26.17
C GLU A 100 -4.94 -14.12 26.74
N ALA A 101 -5.12 -12.82 26.47
CA ALA A 101 -6.39 -12.12 26.70
C ALA A 101 -6.98 -11.59 25.37
N PHE A 102 -8.24 -11.93 25.10
CA PHE A 102 -8.98 -11.60 23.87
C PHE A 102 -10.42 -11.18 24.19
N VAL A 103 -11.00 -10.30 23.38
CA VAL A 103 -12.38 -9.80 23.53
C VAL A 103 -13.34 -10.56 22.60
N HIS A 104 -13.60 -11.82 22.95
CA HIS A 104 -14.24 -12.78 22.04
C HIS A 104 -15.51 -13.46 22.58
N VAL A 105 -15.83 -13.28 23.87
CA VAL A 105 -17.00 -13.90 24.51
C VAL A 105 -18.22 -12.98 24.39
N ASP A 106 -19.36 -13.50 23.97
CA ASP A 106 -20.65 -12.81 23.92
C ASP A 106 -21.51 -13.06 25.17
N ASP A 107 -21.55 -14.30 25.67
CA ASP A 107 -22.18 -14.67 26.95
C ASP A 107 -21.15 -15.08 28.02
N TRP A 108 -20.90 -14.17 28.97
CA TRP A 108 -20.03 -14.42 30.12
C TRP A 108 -20.66 -15.33 31.20
N THR A 109 -21.98 -15.51 31.20
CA THR A 109 -22.67 -16.33 32.21
C THR A 109 -22.39 -17.82 32.02
N ALA A 110 -22.20 -18.23 30.75
CA ALA A 110 -21.77 -19.57 30.36
C ALA A 110 -20.24 -19.75 30.30
N SER A 111 -19.45 -18.66 30.43
CA SER A 111 -18.02 -18.63 30.09
C SER A 111 -17.14 -18.18 31.28
N PRO A 112 -16.73 -19.10 32.17
CA PRO A 112 -15.92 -18.77 33.35
C PRO A 112 -14.61 -18.02 33.06
N TRP A 113 -13.99 -18.26 31.91
CA TRP A 113 -12.76 -17.59 31.46
C TRP A 113 -12.94 -16.11 31.09
N ALA A 114 -14.18 -15.61 31.00
CA ALA A 114 -14.50 -14.18 30.90
C ALA A 114 -14.69 -13.48 32.26
N GLN A 115 -14.75 -14.25 33.36
CA GLN A 115 -15.06 -13.75 34.70
C GLN A 115 -13.78 -13.61 35.52
N TRP A 116 -13.45 -12.37 35.91
CA TRP A 116 -12.21 -12.04 36.60
C TRP A 116 -12.47 -11.83 38.09
N THR A 117 -11.85 -12.63 38.96
CA THR A 117 -11.83 -12.35 40.40
C THR A 117 -11.00 -11.09 40.63
N CYS A 118 -11.61 -10.05 41.19
CA CYS A 118 -10.95 -8.76 41.31
C CYS A 118 -10.30 -8.61 42.69
N VAL A 119 -8.98 -8.42 42.71
CA VAL A 119 -8.18 -8.27 43.92
C VAL A 119 -7.71 -6.82 44.03
N ASP A 120 -8.11 -6.11 45.09
CA ASP A 120 -7.54 -4.80 45.44
C ASP A 120 -6.09 -5.01 45.93
N VAL A 121 -5.12 -4.33 45.31
CA VAL A 121 -3.70 -4.40 45.68
C VAL A 121 -3.18 -3.09 46.28
N GLY A 122 -4.09 -2.16 46.59
CA GLY A 122 -3.81 -0.86 47.18
C GLY A 122 -3.51 0.25 46.16
N GLU A 123 -3.40 1.48 46.64
CA GLU A 123 -3.04 2.68 45.86
C GLU A 123 -3.98 2.99 44.65
N GLY A 124 -5.20 2.45 44.63
CA GLY A 124 -6.12 2.57 43.49
C GLY A 124 -5.83 1.61 42.32
N LYS A 125 -5.05 0.55 42.59
CA LYS A 125 -4.72 -0.53 41.64
C LYS A 125 -5.46 -1.81 41.99
N ILE A 126 -5.76 -2.62 40.97
CA ILE A 126 -6.28 -3.98 41.12
C ILE A 126 -5.38 -4.98 40.39
N ALA A 127 -5.52 -6.25 40.74
CA ALA A 127 -5.11 -7.38 39.91
C ALA A 127 -6.36 -8.20 39.53
N LEU A 128 -6.36 -8.77 38.32
CA LEU A 128 -7.50 -9.52 37.77
C LEU A 128 -7.09 -10.99 37.61
N GLN A 129 -7.66 -11.88 38.43
CA GLN A 129 -7.38 -13.33 38.38
C GLN A 129 -8.40 -14.04 37.48
N ALA A 130 -7.93 -14.90 36.58
CA ALA A 130 -8.80 -15.71 35.73
C ALA A 130 -9.19 -17.05 36.37
N ASP A 131 -10.01 -17.82 35.66
CA ASP A 131 -10.46 -19.17 36.01
C ASP A 131 -9.33 -20.20 36.16
N ASN A 132 -8.18 -20.01 35.49
CA ASN A 132 -6.99 -20.85 35.65
C ASN A 132 -6.18 -20.54 36.92
N GLY A 133 -6.52 -19.48 37.67
CA GLY A 133 -5.83 -19.04 38.87
C GLY A 133 -4.62 -18.11 38.63
N ASN A 134 -4.20 -17.90 37.38
CA ASN A 134 -3.21 -16.89 37.02
C ASN A 134 -3.86 -15.51 36.86
N PHE A 135 -3.03 -14.46 36.81
CA PHE A 135 -3.45 -13.06 36.73
C PHE A 135 -3.18 -12.45 35.35
N LEU A 136 -4.08 -11.54 34.93
CA LEU A 136 -3.93 -10.70 33.76
C LEU A 136 -2.74 -9.75 33.94
N ALA A 137 -1.83 -9.77 32.98
CA ALA A 137 -0.55 -9.08 33.03
C ALA A 137 -0.13 -8.54 31.65
N ARG A 138 0.56 -7.40 31.65
CA ARG A 138 1.23 -6.86 30.46
C ARG A 138 2.47 -7.70 30.14
N CYS A 139 2.53 -8.22 28.93
CA CYS A 139 3.58 -9.11 28.45
C CYS A 139 4.33 -8.45 27.30
N LYS A 140 5.59 -8.05 27.55
CA LYS A 140 6.41 -7.37 26.54
C LYS A 140 7.02 -8.38 25.55
N ASP A 141 6.88 -8.08 24.26
CA ASP A 141 7.43 -8.84 23.11
C ASP A 141 7.02 -10.33 23.10
N CYS A 142 5.91 -10.66 23.77
CA CYS A 142 5.46 -12.04 23.98
C CYS A 142 4.78 -12.71 22.78
N VAL A 143 4.57 -11.98 21.68
CA VAL A 143 3.97 -12.48 20.43
C VAL A 143 4.79 -11.97 19.25
N ASN A 144 5.24 -12.88 18.39
CA ASN A 144 6.05 -12.53 17.23
C ASN A 144 5.21 -11.83 16.15
N GLY A 145 5.71 -10.72 15.61
CA GLY A 145 5.04 -9.97 14.52
C GLY A 145 3.83 -9.12 14.94
N ALA A 146 3.49 -9.08 16.23
CA ALA A 146 2.46 -8.23 16.82
C ALA A 146 3.03 -6.94 17.45
N TYR A 147 2.18 -6.13 18.07
CA TYR A 147 2.62 -5.00 18.90
C TYR A 147 3.47 -5.44 20.10
N SER A 148 4.38 -4.59 20.56
CA SER A 148 5.33 -4.94 21.63
C SER A 148 4.72 -5.16 23.03
N GLN A 149 3.46 -4.78 23.30
CA GLN A 149 2.84 -4.80 24.65
C GLN A 149 1.50 -5.57 24.69
N ALA A 150 1.55 -6.89 24.56
CA ALA A 150 0.36 -7.75 24.63
C ALA A 150 -0.16 -7.92 26.07
N ALA A 151 -1.40 -8.42 26.24
CA ALA A 151 -1.94 -8.82 27.53
C ALA A 151 -2.16 -10.35 27.60
N PHE A 152 -1.70 -10.95 28.70
CA PHE A 152 -1.63 -12.40 28.91
C PHE A 152 -2.06 -12.78 30.33
N VAL A 153 -2.47 -14.02 30.54
CA VAL A 153 -2.87 -14.55 31.85
C VAL A 153 -1.82 -15.53 32.37
N HIS A 154 -0.61 -15.00 32.55
CA HIS A 154 0.62 -15.77 32.79
C HIS A 154 1.28 -15.51 34.15
N ALA A 155 0.85 -14.48 34.89
CA ALA A 155 1.41 -14.18 36.22
C ALA A 155 0.83 -15.12 37.27
N SER A 156 1.69 -15.71 38.09
CA SER A 156 1.33 -16.70 39.12
C SER A 156 0.81 -16.08 40.42
N GLY A 157 1.06 -14.78 40.62
CA GLY A 157 0.56 -14.04 41.77
C GLY A 157 0.67 -12.52 41.62
N ILE A 158 -0.01 -11.80 42.51
CA ILE A 158 -0.02 -10.33 42.58
C ILE A 158 1.34 -9.69 42.92
N ASN A 159 2.37 -10.49 43.19
CA ASN A 159 3.71 -10.03 43.55
C ASN A 159 4.76 -10.28 42.45
N ASP A 160 4.37 -10.87 41.31
CA ASP A 160 5.31 -11.28 40.26
C ASP A 160 5.96 -10.09 39.55
N GLY A 161 5.28 -8.94 39.50
CA GLY A 161 5.83 -7.67 39.03
C GLY A 161 4.77 -6.57 38.89
N SER A 162 5.23 -5.35 38.59
CA SER A 162 4.38 -4.16 38.38
C SER A 162 3.40 -4.33 37.21
N TRP A 163 3.78 -5.14 36.22
CA TRP A 163 3.00 -5.46 35.02
C TRP A 163 1.72 -6.27 35.29
N VAL A 164 1.50 -6.73 36.52
CA VAL A 164 0.28 -7.43 36.98
C VAL A 164 -0.74 -6.45 37.59
N HIS A 165 -0.34 -5.20 37.86
CA HIS A 165 -1.17 -4.20 38.53
C HIS A 165 -1.77 -3.23 37.52
N TRP A 166 -3.08 -3.06 37.61
CA TRP A 166 -3.86 -2.17 36.76
C TRP A 166 -4.38 -1.00 37.61
N MET A 167 -3.89 0.20 37.37
CA MET A 167 -4.39 1.41 38.03
C MET A 167 -5.69 1.85 37.36
N ILE A 168 -6.72 2.16 38.16
CA ILE A 168 -8.08 2.35 37.63
C ILE A 168 -8.47 3.83 37.59
N GLU A 169 -8.69 4.31 36.37
CA GLU A 169 -9.21 5.64 36.11
C GLU A 169 -10.72 5.60 35.77
N SER A 170 -11.43 6.66 36.14
CA SER A 170 -12.84 6.92 35.80
C SER A 170 -13.01 8.43 35.61
N ASP A 171 -13.67 8.88 34.53
CA ASP A 171 -13.98 10.29 34.27
C ASP A 171 -12.81 11.29 34.42
N GLY A 172 -11.59 10.88 34.03
CA GLY A 172 -10.38 11.73 34.14
C GLY A 172 -9.78 11.80 35.56
N GLN A 173 -10.16 10.88 36.47
CA GLN A 173 -9.70 10.86 37.85
C GLN A 173 -9.25 9.46 38.29
N TYR A 174 -8.05 9.40 38.88
CA TYR A 174 -7.59 8.26 39.66
C TYR A 174 -8.42 8.11 40.93
N LEU A 175 -8.76 6.87 41.29
CA LEU A 175 -9.60 6.56 42.46
C LEU A 175 -8.80 5.82 43.54
N PRO A 176 -8.00 6.53 44.37
CA PRO A 176 -6.97 5.94 45.25
C PRO A 176 -7.50 5.18 46.47
N ASN A 177 -8.81 5.20 46.74
CA ASN A 177 -9.46 4.49 47.84
C ASN A 177 -10.89 4.06 47.41
N ARG A 178 -11.01 3.00 46.59
CA ARG A 178 -12.29 2.51 46.06
C ARG A 178 -13.27 2.11 47.19
N CYS A 179 -12.80 1.37 48.19
CA CYS A 179 -13.65 0.79 49.24
C CYS A 179 -13.56 1.53 50.59
N GLN A 180 -14.15 2.73 50.67
CA GLN A 180 -14.44 3.39 51.95
C GLN A 180 -15.73 2.82 52.58
N MET A 181 -15.59 2.00 53.63
CA MET A 181 -16.74 1.51 54.42
C MET A 181 -17.55 2.68 55.00
N PRO A 182 -18.90 2.68 54.92
CA PRO A 182 -19.72 3.74 55.50
C PRO A 182 -19.52 3.83 57.02
N THR A 183 -19.07 4.98 57.51
CA THR A 183 -18.99 5.24 58.95
C THR A 183 -20.39 5.25 59.55
N ASN A 184 -20.67 4.31 60.46
CA ASN A 184 -21.99 4.03 61.04
C ASN A 184 -22.84 5.30 61.29
N ALA A 185 -23.98 5.40 60.60
CA ALA A 185 -25.03 6.34 60.97
C ALA A 185 -25.59 5.93 62.35
N PRO A 186 -25.63 6.83 63.35
CA PRO A 186 -25.96 6.45 64.72
C PRO A 186 -27.48 6.26 64.91
N CYS A 187 -27.86 5.22 65.66
CA CYS A 187 -29.22 5.06 66.13
C CYS A 187 -29.62 6.24 67.05
N THR A 188 -30.77 6.83 66.82
CA THR A 188 -31.35 7.87 67.68
C THR A 188 -31.95 7.26 68.93
N ASP A 189 -31.50 7.69 70.12
CA ASP A 189 -32.45 7.97 71.20
C ASP A 189 -31.92 9.03 72.20
N VAL A 190 -32.83 9.56 73.01
CA VAL A 190 -32.82 10.92 73.61
C VAL A 190 -31.99 11.03 74.95
N PRO A 191 -31.82 12.21 75.62
CA PRO A 191 -30.61 13.04 75.58
C PRO A 191 -29.94 13.32 76.96
N THR A 192 -28.85 14.11 77.02
CA THR A 192 -28.69 15.21 78.03
C THR A 192 -27.54 16.21 77.77
N THR A 193 -27.77 17.48 78.11
CA THR A 193 -26.82 18.57 78.50
C THR A 193 -25.59 18.95 77.63
N THR A 194 -25.82 19.93 76.74
CA THR A 194 -25.13 21.25 76.60
C THR A 194 -24.02 21.70 77.59
N PRO A 195 -23.15 22.71 77.26
CA PRO A 195 -22.73 23.24 75.93
C PRO A 195 -21.25 23.81 75.84
N CYS A 196 -20.91 24.42 74.68
CA CYS A 196 -19.87 25.46 74.43
C CYS A 196 -18.36 25.07 74.40
N ALA A 197 -17.47 25.75 73.65
CA ALA A 197 -17.58 26.65 72.47
C ALA A 197 -16.18 27.01 71.89
N ASN A 198 -16.09 27.43 70.60
CA ASN A 198 -15.11 28.37 69.97
C ASN A 198 -13.58 28.06 70.03
N THR A 199 -12.67 28.47 69.12
CA THR A 199 -12.70 29.24 67.84
C THR A 199 -11.36 29.08 67.06
N SER A 200 -11.36 29.46 65.77
CA SER A 200 -10.25 30.09 64.99
C SER A 200 -8.92 29.35 64.66
N THR A 201 -8.75 29.15 63.35
CA THR A 201 -7.56 29.13 62.43
C THR A 201 -6.52 30.28 62.57
N PRO A 202 -5.38 30.33 61.81
CA PRO A 202 -4.67 29.31 60.99
C PRO A 202 -3.09 29.38 60.97
N ALA A 203 -2.47 28.54 60.11
CA ALA A 203 -1.26 28.82 59.28
C ALA A 203 0.17 28.45 59.83
N PRO A 204 1.28 28.53 59.03
CA PRO A 204 1.88 27.31 58.42
C PRO A 204 3.44 27.24 58.47
N TYR A 205 4.09 26.14 58.00
CA TYR A 205 5.54 26.11 57.66
C TYR A 205 5.96 24.97 56.69
N THR A 206 7.21 25.00 56.18
CA THR A 206 7.76 24.16 55.09
C THR A 206 9.23 23.74 55.29
N GLY A 207 9.68 22.71 54.54
CA GLY A 207 11.09 22.25 54.40
C GLY A 207 11.45 20.97 55.18
N ALA A 208 12.50 20.19 54.88
CA ALA A 208 13.47 20.12 53.77
C ALA A 208 14.27 18.76 53.83
N PRO A 209 15.33 18.47 53.02
CA PRO A 209 15.63 17.10 52.50
C PRO A 209 17.00 16.48 52.91
N THR A 210 17.34 15.26 52.43
CA THR A 210 18.74 14.83 52.08
C THR A 210 18.93 13.46 51.33
N THR A 211 19.70 13.48 50.22
CA THR A 211 20.73 12.51 49.70
C THR A 211 20.50 10.99 49.47
N ALA A 212 21.30 10.40 48.55
CA ALA A 212 21.35 8.97 48.15
C ALA A 212 22.80 8.46 47.92
N LEU A 213 23.03 7.13 47.83
CA LEU A 213 24.23 6.44 47.28
C LEU A 213 23.92 5.00 46.74
N PRO A 214 24.79 4.34 45.94
CA PRO A 214 24.46 3.16 45.09
C PRO A 214 25.31 1.87 45.32
N TYR A 215 25.06 0.77 44.56
CA TYR A 215 26.03 -0.28 44.10
C TYR A 215 25.35 -1.29 43.11
N THR A 216 25.80 -1.49 41.84
CA THR A 216 26.75 -2.48 41.22
C THR A 216 26.25 -3.91 40.86
N ASP A 217 26.63 -4.39 39.67
CA ASP A 217 26.28 -5.70 39.06
C ASP A 217 27.22 -6.91 39.32
N ALA A 218 26.78 -8.09 38.84
CA ALA A 218 27.52 -9.29 38.34
C ALA A 218 27.37 -10.61 39.16
N PRO A 219 27.64 -11.81 38.58
CA PRO A 219 27.07 -12.37 37.33
C PRO A 219 26.73 -13.90 37.44
N THR A 220 26.69 -14.61 36.29
CA THR A 220 26.99 -16.05 36.01
C THR A 220 25.92 -17.17 35.93
N THR A 221 26.10 -17.95 34.84
CA THR A 221 25.85 -19.40 34.61
C THR A 221 24.45 -19.97 34.36
N ALA A 222 24.37 -20.78 33.28
CA ALA A 222 23.29 -21.71 32.95
C ALA A 222 23.68 -23.16 33.32
N PRO A 223 22.74 -24.12 33.18
CA PRO A 223 23.08 -25.37 32.49
C PRO A 223 22.05 -25.81 31.42
N SER A 224 22.43 -26.78 30.60
CA SER A 224 21.61 -27.42 29.56
C SER A 224 21.30 -28.88 29.92
N THR A 225 20.15 -29.40 29.46
CA THR A 225 19.79 -30.84 29.46
C THR A 225 18.90 -31.17 28.27
N ASP A 226 19.09 -32.35 27.68
CA ASP A 226 18.50 -32.75 26.38
C ASP A 226 17.03 -33.19 26.37
N LEU A 227 16.38 -32.91 25.23
CA LEU A 227 15.39 -33.68 24.43
C LEU A 227 14.68 -34.91 25.06
N PRO A 228 13.37 -35.09 24.75
CA PRO A 228 13.02 -35.83 23.52
C PRO A 228 11.90 -35.22 22.65
N ILE A 229 11.91 -35.58 21.36
CA ILE A 229 10.96 -35.15 20.32
C ILE A 229 9.75 -36.12 20.24
N PRO A 230 8.50 -35.61 20.24
CA PRO A 230 7.33 -36.35 19.74
C PRO A 230 7.17 -36.23 18.20
N ALA A 231 6.67 -37.27 17.56
CA ALA A 231 6.44 -37.32 16.11
C ALA A 231 5.25 -36.45 15.64
N PRO A 232 5.21 -35.99 14.37
CA PRO A 232 4.12 -35.16 13.86
C PRO A 232 2.79 -35.92 13.73
N TYR A 233 1.69 -35.26 14.09
CA TYR A 233 0.34 -35.78 13.91
C TYR A 233 -0.22 -35.42 12.53
N THR A 234 -0.57 -36.44 11.75
CA THR A 234 -1.30 -36.29 10.47
C THR A 234 -2.80 -36.43 10.69
N ASN A 235 -3.58 -35.37 10.46
CA ASN A 235 -5.03 -35.48 10.39
C ASN A 235 -5.45 -36.06 9.02
N ALA A 236 -6.28 -37.10 9.04
CA ALA A 236 -6.78 -37.76 7.84
C ALA A 236 -8.09 -37.09 7.35
N PRO A 237 -8.29 -36.92 6.03
CA PRO A 237 -9.54 -36.37 5.49
C PRO A 237 -10.68 -37.40 5.56
N THR A 238 -11.90 -36.92 5.77
CA THR A 238 -13.12 -37.74 5.67
C THR A 238 -13.45 -38.07 4.22
N THR A 239 -13.90 -39.29 3.98
CA THR A 239 -14.14 -39.85 2.65
C THR A 239 -15.51 -39.48 2.08
N ASP A 240 -15.56 -39.22 0.77
CA ASP A 240 -16.67 -39.68 -0.05
C ASP A 240 -16.18 -40.16 -1.44
N SER A 241 -16.85 -41.17 -2.00
CA SER A 241 -16.44 -41.92 -3.21
C SER A 241 -17.51 -42.97 -3.57
N PRO A 242 -17.51 -43.58 -4.78
CA PRO A 242 -16.48 -43.53 -5.84
C PRO A 242 -17.03 -43.20 -7.25
N TYR A 243 -16.15 -43.14 -8.24
CA TYR A 243 -16.22 -44.10 -9.37
C TYR A 243 -14.83 -44.35 -9.98
N THR A 244 -14.65 -45.49 -10.62
CA THR A 244 -13.37 -45.94 -11.20
C THR A 244 -13.29 -45.66 -12.71
N ASP A 245 -12.07 -45.53 -13.24
CA ASP A 245 -11.47 -46.60 -14.05
C ASP A 245 -9.97 -46.38 -14.27
N ALA A 246 -9.28 -47.44 -14.70
CA ALA A 246 -7.81 -47.54 -14.75
C ALA A 246 -7.33 -48.06 -16.13
N PRO A 247 -6.06 -48.46 -16.34
CA PRO A 247 -5.18 -47.69 -17.22
C PRO A 247 -4.77 -48.45 -18.50
N SER A 248 -4.04 -47.76 -19.39
CA SER A 248 -3.27 -48.41 -20.46
C SER A 248 -1.78 -48.09 -20.33
N THR A 249 -0.95 -49.12 -20.44
CA THR A 249 0.51 -49.08 -20.40
C THR A 249 1.09 -49.40 -21.77
N VAL A 250 2.36 -49.04 -22.01
CA VAL A 250 3.41 -49.92 -22.59
C VAL A 250 4.76 -49.16 -22.64
N PRO A 251 5.91 -49.81 -22.36
CA PRO A 251 7.20 -49.12 -22.16
C PRO A 251 8.14 -49.13 -23.39
N GLN A 252 9.24 -48.36 -23.31
CA GLN A 252 10.40 -48.47 -24.21
C GLN A 252 11.59 -49.18 -23.54
N THR A 253 12.55 -49.64 -24.36
CA THR A 253 13.58 -50.63 -23.99
C THR A 253 15.02 -50.11 -24.13
N ASN A 254 15.94 -50.60 -23.28
CA ASN A 254 17.37 -50.26 -23.28
C ASN A 254 18.24 -51.38 -23.89
N VAL A 255 19.11 -51.07 -24.85
CA VAL A 255 20.36 -51.80 -25.20
C VAL A 255 21.34 -50.84 -25.95
N PRO A 256 22.66 -51.13 -26.11
CA PRO A 256 23.64 -50.23 -25.47
C PRO A 256 24.83 -49.74 -26.32
N VAL A 257 25.52 -48.72 -25.76
CA VAL A 257 26.99 -48.45 -25.79
C VAL A 257 27.77 -48.58 -27.11
N MET A 258 28.39 -47.47 -27.51
CA MET A 258 29.80 -47.43 -27.92
C MET A 258 30.52 -46.25 -27.26
N THR A 259 31.78 -46.45 -26.87
CA THR A 259 32.72 -45.40 -26.48
C THR A 259 33.78 -45.20 -27.55
N PRO A 260 34.47 -44.04 -27.53
CA PRO A 260 35.91 -44.11 -27.30
C PRO A 260 36.37 -43.13 -26.21
N ALA A 261 37.47 -43.46 -25.54
CA ALA A 261 38.04 -42.65 -24.47
C ALA A 261 39.29 -41.89 -24.95
N THR A 262 39.53 -40.70 -24.39
CA THR A 262 40.87 -40.11 -24.30
C THR A 262 40.95 -39.29 -23.01
N THR A 263 42.00 -39.51 -22.22
CA THR A 263 42.05 -39.08 -20.81
C THR A 263 43.05 -37.95 -20.57
N LEU A 264 42.61 -36.89 -19.88
CA LEU A 264 43.41 -35.96 -19.08
C LEU A 264 42.54 -35.51 -17.87
N PRO A 265 43.10 -34.94 -16.79
CA PRO A 265 42.56 -35.14 -15.44
C PRO A 265 41.22 -34.44 -15.20
N ALA A 266 40.29 -35.19 -14.59
CA ALA A 266 39.07 -34.63 -14.04
C ALA A 266 39.37 -33.91 -12.72
N THR A 267 39.15 -32.59 -12.69
CA THR A 267 38.76 -31.93 -11.44
C THR A 267 37.40 -32.49 -11.01
N THR A 268 37.26 -32.86 -9.74
CA THR A 268 36.06 -33.51 -9.20
C THR A 268 34.92 -32.50 -9.02
N ARG A 269 34.22 -32.19 -10.11
CA ARG A 269 33.07 -31.30 -10.16
C ARG A 269 31.93 -31.82 -9.24
N PRO A 270 31.35 -31.01 -8.35
CA PRO A 270 30.29 -31.44 -7.44
C PRO A 270 29.06 -32.00 -8.16
N VAL A 271 28.41 -33.01 -7.56
CA VAL A 271 27.24 -33.69 -8.17
C VAL A 271 26.05 -32.75 -8.35
N ALA A 272 25.90 -31.75 -7.47
CA ALA A 272 24.86 -30.72 -7.56
C ALA A 272 24.94 -29.89 -8.86
N CYS A 273 26.10 -29.79 -9.51
CA CYS A 273 26.35 -28.86 -10.60
C CYS A 273 25.62 -29.12 -11.92
N GLY A 274 24.90 -30.24 -12.10
CA GLY A 274 24.13 -30.51 -13.33
C GLY A 274 24.95 -30.30 -14.61
N THR A 275 24.53 -29.33 -15.45
CA THR A 275 25.23 -28.83 -16.67
C THR A 275 26.00 -27.51 -16.46
N CYS A 276 26.00 -26.95 -15.26
CA CYS A 276 26.59 -25.66 -14.90
C CYS A 276 28.12 -25.64 -14.98
N ASN A 277 28.71 -24.62 -15.62
CA ASN A 277 30.17 -24.53 -15.86
C ASN A 277 30.84 -23.35 -15.13
N ASN A 278 30.10 -22.64 -14.28
CA ASN A 278 30.61 -21.56 -13.44
C ASN A 278 30.01 -21.65 -12.02
N CYS A 279 29.06 -20.80 -11.63
CA CYS A 279 28.43 -20.85 -10.31
C CYS A 279 26.97 -21.33 -10.37
N PHE A 280 26.59 -22.27 -9.51
CA PHE A 280 25.26 -22.91 -9.48
C PHE A 280 24.48 -22.50 -8.24
N TYR A 281 23.23 -22.07 -8.40
CA TYR A 281 22.33 -21.72 -7.31
C TYR A 281 21.29 -22.82 -7.08
N ALA A 282 21.41 -23.52 -5.96
CA ALA A 282 20.59 -24.69 -5.66
C ALA A 282 19.24 -24.33 -4.99
N ALA A 283 19.21 -23.24 -4.19
CA ALA A 283 18.09 -22.93 -3.30
C ALA A 283 16.85 -22.34 -4.01
N GLY A 284 16.96 -21.96 -5.29
CA GLY A 284 15.84 -21.43 -6.08
C GLY A 284 15.99 -21.74 -7.56
N GLY A 285 15.62 -22.96 -7.96
CA GLY A 285 15.35 -23.28 -9.37
C GLY A 285 16.50 -23.82 -10.23
N ASN A 286 17.62 -24.26 -9.65
CA ASN A 286 18.77 -24.84 -10.37
C ASN A 286 19.42 -23.89 -11.42
N LEU A 287 19.64 -22.63 -11.04
CA LEU A 287 20.13 -21.59 -11.95
C LEU A 287 21.67 -21.60 -12.10
N CYS A 288 22.14 -21.08 -13.23
CA CYS A 288 23.55 -20.97 -13.57
C CYS A 288 23.98 -19.52 -13.82
N TRP A 289 25.03 -19.12 -13.11
CA TRP A 289 25.64 -17.79 -13.15
C TRP A 289 27.02 -17.89 -13.80
N ASP A 290 27.16 -17.38 -15.02
CA ASP A 290 28.46 -17.32 -15.70
C ASP A 290 29.28 -16.11 -15.25
N ASN A 291 30.61 -16.24 -15.36
CA ASN A 291 31.62 -15.21 -15.06
C ASN A 291 31.76 -14.79 -13.58
N TRP A 292 31.22 -15.56 -12.62
CA TRP A 292 31.63 -15.43 -11.22
C TRP A 292 33.04 -16.02 -11.01
N THR A 293 33.69 -15.64 -9.90
CA THR A 293 34.91 -16.29 -9.41
C THR A 293 34.55 -17.35 -8.37
N GLU A 294 35.45 -18.31 -8.16
CA GLU A 294 35.32 -19.34 -7.12
C GLU A 294 35.02 -18.72 -5.75
N SER A 295 35.79 -17.70 -5.37
CA SER A 295 35.63 -16.96 -4.12
C SER A 295 34.33 -16.18 -3.99
N ALA A 296 33.69 -15.77 -5.11
CA ALA A 296 32.38 -15.13 -5.09
C ALA A 296 31.28 -16.19 -4.96
N CYS A 297 31.44 -17.32 -5.65
CA CYS A 297 30.48 -18.42 -5.60
C CYS A 297 30.45 -19.10 -4.22
N THR A 298 31.61 -19.30 -3.57
CA THR A 298 31.68 -19.88 -2.22
C THR A 298 31.57 -18.83 -1.10
N ALA A 299 31.01 -17.64 -1.39
CA ALA A 299 30.77 -16.61 -0.37
C ALA A 299 29.45 -16.82 0.41
N SER A 300 28.61 -17.76 -0.03
CA SER A 300 27.34 -18.13 0.60
C SER A 300 27.04 -19.60 0.33
N ASP A 301 26.61 -20.34 1.36
CA ASP A 301 26.32 -21.78 1.28
C ASP A 301 25.13 -22.13 0.36
N LEU A 302 24.39 -21.13 -0.14
CA LEU A 302 23.31 -21.30 -1.12
C LEU A 302 23.81 -21.59 -2.55
N TYR A 303 25.10 -21.40 -2.79
CA TYR A 303 25.74 -21.48 -4.10
C TYR A 303 26.84 -22.56 -4.13
N THR A 304 27.04 -23.19 -5.29
CA THR A 304 28.04 -24.25 -5.49
C THR A 304 28.93 -23.91 -6.69
N TRP A 305 30.26 -23.94 -6.49
CA TRP A 305 31.22 -23.72 -7.57
C TRP A 305 31.37 -24.98 -8.45
N CYS A 306 31.28 -24.78 -9.76
CA CYS A 306 31.14 -25.86 -10.75
C CYS A 306 32.18 -25.84 -11.88
N GLY A 307 33.06 -24.85 -11.90
CA GLY A 307 34.12 -24.68 -12.90
C GLY A 307 34.35 -23.21 -13.25
N ALA A 308 35.15 -22.95 -14.28
CA ALA A 308 35.28 -21.61 -14.85
C ALA A 308 35.08 -21.64 -16.37
N THR A 309 34.23 -20.74 -16.85
CA THR A 309 33.94 -20.52 -18.28
C THR A 309 35.12 -19.83 -18.97
N THR A 310 35.82 -20.56 -19.85
CA THR A 310 37.03 -20.06 -20.51
C THR A 310 36.71 -19.30 -21.80
N TRP A 311 36.57 -17.97 -21.71
CA TRP A 311 36.48 -17.09 -22.87
C TRP A 311 37.24 -15.78 -22.66
N THR A 312 38.03 -15.37 -23.66
CA THR A 312 38.87 -14.15 -23.61
C THR A 312 38.82 -13.41 -24.95
N PRO A 313 38.27 -12.18 -25.02
CA PRO A 313 38.23 -11.39 -26.25
C PRO A 313 39.49 -10.54 -26.46
N THR A 314 39.81 -10.20 -27.71
CA THR A 314 40.79 -9.17 -28.11
C THR A 314 40.53 -8.74 -29.58
N PRO A 315 41.09 -7.63 -30.13
CA PRO A 315 40.25 -6.50 -30.52
C PRO A 315 40.24 -6.17 -32.02
N ALA A 316 39.37 -5.24 -32.42
CA ALA A 316 39.23 -4.77 -33.79
C ALA A 316 40.23 -3.65 -34.18
N PRO A 317 40.71 -3.61 -35.44
CA PRO A 317 41.39 -2.46 -36.03
C PRO A 317 40.50 -1.67 -37.02
N SER A 318 40.79 -0.37 -37.14
CA SER A 318 40.20 0.58 -38.10
C SER A 318 40.85 0.43 -39.51
N THR A 319 40.54 1.18 -40.59
CA THR A 319 39.90 2.52 -40.76
C THR A 319 39.50 2.73 -42.25
N THR A 320 38.96 3.92 -42.57
CA THR A 320 38.98 4.68 -43.86
C THR A 320 37.73 4.72 -44.74
N THR A 321 37.30 5.96 -44.98
CA THR A 321 36.35 6.45 -46.00
C THR A 321 37.01 6.55 -47.38
N PRO A 322 36.22 6.73 -48.45
CA PRO A 322 36.46 7.94 -49.26
C PRO A 322 35.19 8.76 -49.57
N THR A 323 35.38 10.06 -49.81
CA THR A 323 34.37 11.12 -49.90
C THR A 323 34.01 11.49 -51.34
N ALA A 324 32.75 11.82 -51.63
CA ALA A 324 32.36 12.75 -52.72
C ALA A 324 30.95 13.36 -52.53
N THR A 325 30.78 14.60 -53.00
CA THR A 325 29.58 15.48 -52.98
C THR A 325 29.52 16.22 -54.34
N PRO A 326 28.66 17.23 -54.61
CA PRO A 326 27.21 17.42 -54.35
C PRO A 326 26.42 17.82 -55.63
N GLY A 327 25.11 18.11 -55.50
CA GLY A 327 24.30 18.90 -56.47
C GLY A 327 22.81 18.85 -56.10
N THR A 328 22.11 19.92 -55.71
CA THR A 328 21.65 21.13 -56.45
C THR A 328 20.64 20.84 -57.57
N ASP A 329 19.36 21.17 -57.33
CA ASP A 329 18.71 22.33 -57.99
C ASP A 329 17.30 22.64 -57.45
N SER A 330 16.81 23.86 -57.75
CA SER A 330 15.46 24.36 -57.51
C SER A 330 15.15 25.45 -58.55
N PRO A 331 13.89 25.57 -59.04
CA PRO A 331 13.20 26.84 -58.77
C PRO A 331 11.65 26.78 -58.68
N THR A 332 11.13 27.49 -57.67
CA THR A 332 10.13 28.60 -57.76
C THR A 332 9.13 28.68 -58.93
N THR A 333 7.82 28.78 -58.64
CA THR A 333 6.93 29.88 -59.14
C THR A 333 5.50 29.88 -58.53
N ALA A 334 4.86 31.07 -58.58
CA ALA A 334 3.45 31.44 -58.28
C ALA A 334 3.10 32.69 -59.17
N PRO A 335 1.95 33.43 -59.13
CA PRO A 335 0.80 33.44 -58.18
C PRO A 335 -0.60 33.69 -58.87
N SER A 336 -1.52 34.44 -58.21
CA SER A 336 -2.83 35.00 -58.65
C SER A 336 -4.07 34.08 -58.59
N SER A 337 -5.32 34.55 -58.34
CA SER A 337 -5.84 35.84 -57.80
C SER A 337 -7.34 35.78 -57.40
N ASP A 338 -7.73 36.64 -56.45
CA ASP A 338 -9.04 37.33 -56.23
C ASP A 338 -10.41 36.60 -56.18
N TYR A 339 -11.07 36.71 -55.02
CA TYR A 339 -12.35 37.43 -54.74
C TYR A 339 -13.46 37.55 -55.83
N PRO A 340 -14.78 37.54 -55.45
CA PRO A 340 -15.32 38.45 -54.42
C PRO A 340 -16.44 37.94 -53.48
N VAL A 341 -16.79 38.82 -52.52
CA VAL A 341 -17.90 38.73 -51.56
C VAL A 341 -19.12 39.51 -52.08
N ALA A 342 -20.32 39.16 -51.62
CA ALA A 342 -21.48 40.06 -51.61
C ALA A 342 -22.30 39.89 -50.31
N THR A 343 -22.85 40.98 -49.78
CA THR A 343 -23.68 41.03 -48.56
C THR A 343 -25.02 41.71 -48.85
N ASP A 344 -26.06 41.43 -48.06
CA ASP A 344 -26.78 42.42 -47.23
C ASP A 344 -28.11 41.89 -46.67
N ALA A 345 -28.64 42.60 -45.66
CA ALA A 345 -29.92 42.38 -44.97
C ALA A 345 -30.90 43.55 -45.36
N PRO A 346 -31.88 44.05 -44.57
CA PRO A 346 -32.56 43.56 -43.34
C PRO A 346 -34.11 43.74 -43.33
N THR A 347 -34.80 43.29 -42.27
CA THR A 347 -36.05 43.89 -41.71
C THR A 347 -36.37 43.28 -40.33
N THR A 348 -36.22 43.99 -39.19
CA THR A 348 -37.22 44.78 -38.41
C THR A 348 -38.27 44.00 -37.58
N GLN A 349 -38.22 44.20 -36.25
CA GLN A 349 -39.21 43.89 -35.18
C GLN A 349 -40.20 45.09 -34.98
N PRO A 350 -41.12 45.17 -33.96
CA PRO A 350 -41.50 44.27 -32.83
C PRO A 350 -43.04 43.92 -32.93
N PRO A 351 -43.97 43.90 -31.93
CA PRO A 351 -43.89 43.84 -30.44
C PRO A 351 -44.89 42.90 -29.66
N LEU A 352 -44.51 42.57 -28.43
CA LEU A 352 -45.29 42.51 -27.16
C LEU A 352 -46.69 41.84 -27.04
N ALA A 353 -46.80 40.82 -26.17
CA ALA A 353 -47.88 40.67 -25.18
C ALA A 353 -47.56 39.64 -24.06
N THR A 354 -47.79 40.00 -22.80
CA THR A 354 -47.89 39.07 -21.64
C THR A 354 -49.35 39.10 -21.15
N PRO A 355 -49.91 38.00 -20.61
CA PRO A 355 -50.15 38.01 -19.16
C PRO A 355 -50.13 36.64 -18.45
N SER A 356 -49.76 36.68 -17.17
CA SER A 356 -50.20 35.77 -16.10
C SER A 356 -51.14 36.56 -15.17
N PRO A 357 -51.80 35.99 -14.13
CA PRO A 357 -51.86 34.58 -13.69
C PRO A 357 -53.30 34.05 -13.45
N THR A 358 -53.45 32.76 -13.12
CA THR A 358 -54.46 32.32 -12.13
C THR A 358 -54.06 30.99 -11.46
N THR A 359 -54.52 30.78 -10.23
CA THR A 359 -54.20 29.61 -9.39
C THR A 359 -55.39 28.67 -9.22
N SER A 360 -55.13 27.38 -9.03
CA SER A 360 -55.89 26.56 -8.06
C SER A 360 -55.10 25.30 -7.68
N ALA A 361 -55.42 24.71 -6.52
CA ALA A 361 -54.71 23.57 -5.96
C ALA A 361 -55.68 22.42 -5.61
N SER A 362 -55.18 21.20 -5.53
CA SER A 362 -55.84 20.08 -4.84
C SER A 362 -54.80 19.08 -4.33
N GLN A 363 -55.12 18.38 -3.24
CA GLN A 363 -54.24 17.49 -2.49
C GLN A 363 -54.47 15.99 -2.84
N PRO A 364 -53.58 15.07 -2.42
CA PRO A 364 -53.56 13.69 -2.91
C PRO A 364 -54.63 12.80 -2.26
N THR A 365 -54.84 11.61 -2.85
CA THR A 365 -55.65 10.53 -2.28
C THR A 365 -54.84 9.23 -2.25
N SER A 366 -54.99 8.44 -1.19
CA SER A 366 -54.31 7.16 -0.97
C SER A 366 -55.33 6.03 -0.83
N VAL A 367 -55.04 4.87 -1.42
CA VAL A 367 -55.73 3.59 -1.14
C VAL A 367 -54.76 2.41 -1.22
N THR A 368 -54.98 1.43 -0.35
CA THR A 368 -54.12 0.26 -0.08
C THR A 368 -54.41 -0.95 -0.97
N PRO A 369 -53.47 -1.91 -1.02
CA PRO A 369 -53.76 -3.35 -1.08
C PRO A 369 -53.52 -4.02 0.28
N ALA A 370 -54.17 -5.16 0.52
CA ALA A 370 -54.06 -5.96 1.75
C ALA A 370 -53.28 -7.27 1.54
N THR A 371 -52.79 -7.87 2.64
CA THR A 371 -51.98 -9.09 2.67
C THR A 371 -52.82 -10.37 2.74
N THR A 372 -52.38 -11.42 2.04
CA THR A 372 -52.64 -12.85 2.38
C THR A 372 -51.51 -13.74 1.85
N SER A 373 -51.26 -14.86 2.54
CA SER A 373 -50.26 -15.91 2.25
C SER A 373 -50.80 -17.25 2.81
N PRO A 374 -50.19 -18.43 2.55
CA PRO A 374 -49.28 -18.86 1.48
C PRO A 374 -49.81 -20.13 0.75
N THR A 375 -49.01 -20.79 -0.12
CA THR A 375 -48.69 -22.26 -0.14
C THR A 375 -48.15 -22.71 -1.52
N THR A 376 -47.23 -23.69 -1.52
CA THR A 376 -46.38 -24.13 -2.65
C THR A 376 -46.85 -25.42 -3.34
N ILE A 377 -46.73 -25.50 -4.69
CA ILE A 377 -46.44 -26.75 -5.45
C ILE A 377 -45.47 -26.39 -6.61
N ALA A 378 -44.58 -27.32 -7.00
CA ALA A 378 -43.47 -27.10 -7.93
C ALA A 378 -43.76 -27.46 -9.42
N PRO A 379 -42.98 -26.93 -10.39
CA PRO A 379 -42.98 -27.35 -11.80
C PRO A 379 -41.97 -28.48 -12.09
N THR A 380 -42.25 -29.29 -13.12
CA THR A 380 -41.43 -30.45 -13.52
C THR A 380 -40.65 -30.19 -14.82
N THR A 381 -39.40 -30.64 -14.91
CA THR A 381 -38.54 -30.53 -16.10
C THR A 381 -38.65 -31.78 -17.01
N VAL A 382 -38.72 -31.56 -18.34
CA VAL A 382 -38.60 -32.61 -19.37
C VAL A 382 -37.77 -32.06 -20.55
N ALA A 383 -36.93 -32.90 -21.17
CA ALA A 383 -35.89 -32.50 -22.11
C ALA A 383 -36.28 -32.57 -23.60
N PRO A 384 -35.60 -31.81 -24.49
CA PRO A 384 -35.74 -31.91 -25.95
C PRO A 384 -34.91 -33.07 -26.57
N PRO A 385 -35.22 -33.52 -27.80
CA PRO A 385 -34.62 -34.71 -28.42
C PRO A 385 -33.40 -34.44 -29.32
N THR A 386 -32.64 -35.51 -29.61
CA THR A 386 -31.42 -35.50 -30.44
C THR A 386 -31.62 -36.26 -31.77
N ALA A 387 -31.04 -35.76 -32.87
CA ALA A 387 -30.77 -36.51 -34.10
C ALA A 387 -29.43 -36.04 -34.72
N ALA A 388 -28.70 -36.92 -35.40
CA ALA A 388 -27.28 -36.76 -35.71
C ALA A 388 -26.97 -36.36 -37.17
N PRO A 389 -25.79 -35.74 -37.44
CA PRO A 389 -25.29 -35.47 -38.78
C PRO A 389 -24.45 -36.62 -39.37
N THR A 390 -24.30 -36.65 -40.70
CA THR A 390 -23.43 -37.59 -41.45
C THR A 390 -22.68 -36.88 -42.56
N THR A 391 -21.46 -37.34 -42.88
CA THR A 391 -20.48 -36.60 -43.71
C THR A 391 -20.25 -37.24 -45.09
N ALA A 392 -20.14 -36.44 -46.15
CA ALA A 392 -19.54 -36.83 -47.44
C ALA A 392 -18.92 -35.62 -48.18
N ALA A 393 -17.92 -35.87 -49.03
CA ALA A 393 -16.98 -34.87 -49.55
C ALA A 393 -17.41 -34.17 -50.87
N PRO A 394 -16.80 -33.00 -51.21
CA PRO A 394 -16.84 -32.41 -52.55
C PRO A 394 -15.72 -32.93 -53.47
N THR A 395 -15.85 -32.75 -54.79
CA THR A 395 -14.82 -33.05 -55.80
C THR A 395 -14.76 -31.93 -56.85
N ILE A 396 -13.58 -31.71 -57.43
CA ILE A 396 -13.19 -30.57 -58.30
C ILE A 396 -13.53 -30.83 -59.78
N VAL A 397 -13.79 -29.77 -60.60
CA VAL A 397 -13.22 -29.57 -61.97
C VAL A 397 -13.65 -28.25 -62.65
N ALA A 398 -12.65 -27.39 -62.93
CA ALA A 398 -12.46 -26.41 -64.05
C ALA A 398 -13.57 -25.37 -64.40
N THR A 399 -13.40 -24.32 -65.23
CA THR A 399 -12.39 -23.86 -66.24
C THR A 399 -12.38 -22.30 -66.29
N THR A 400 -11.44 -21.49 -66.83
CA THR A 400 -9.97 -21.46 -67.16
C THR A 400 -9.67 -20.06 -67.78
N THR A 401 -8.47 -19.46 -67.63
CA THR A 401 -7.67 -18.63 -68.61
C THR A 401 -6.40 -18.07 -67.92
N ALA A 402 -5.37 -17.58 -68.65
CA ALA A 402 -3.96 -17.70 -68.23
C ALA A 402 -3.00 -16.49 -68.47
N VAL A 403 -1.99 -16.33 -67.57
CA VAL A 403 -0.51 -16.22 -67.81
C VAL A 403 0.03 -15.02 -68.64
N PRO A 404 1.03 -14.22 -68.16
CA PRO A 404 2.46 -14.64 -68.25
C PRO A 404 3.54 -14.09 -67.26
N THR A 405 4.42 -15.00 -66.77
CA THR A 405 5.91 -14.88 -66.51
C THR A 405 6.51 -13.78 -65.57
N THR A 406 7.70 -13.89 -64.94
CA THR A 406 8.92 -14.73 -65.19
C THR A 406 9.87 -14.88 -63.94
N ALA A 407 10.63 -15.99 -63.89
CA ALA A 407 12.02 -16.16 -63.34
C ALA A 407 12.35 -16.02 -61.82
N ALA A 408 13.46 -16.68 -61.41
CA ALA A 408 14.04 -16.71 -60.05
C ALA A 408 15.59 -16.93 -60.07
N PRO A 409 16.35 -16.57 -59.01
CA PRO A 409 17.81 -16.80 -58.88
C PRO A 409 18.20 -17.97 -57.93
N ALA A 410 19.51 -18.26 -57.81
CA ALA A 410 20.04 -19.49 -57.20
C ALA A 410 21.21 -19.30 -56.17
N THR A 411 21.67 -20.41 -55.60
CA THR A 411 22.59 -20.57 -54.44
C THR A 411 24.09 -20.37 -54.73
N MET A 412 24.86 -19.99 -53.70
CA MET A 412 26.33 -20.24 -53.59
C MET A 412 26.76 -20.48 -52.11
N ALA A 413 27.99 -20.96 -51.90
CA ALA A 413 28.50 -21.51 -50.64
C ALA A 413 29.71 -20.72 -50.07
N PRO A 414 30.05 -20.83 -48.76
CA PRO A 414 31.11 -20.06 -48.12
C PRO A 414 32.53 -20.59 -48.39
N THR A 415 33.56 -19.77 -48.16
CA THR A 415 34.98 -20.13 -48.28
C THR A 415 35.80 -19.54 -47.12
N THR A 416 36.75 -20.32 -46.60
CA THR A 416 37.55 -20.00 -45.39
C THR A 416 38.92 -19.41 -45.73
N LEU A 417 39.40 -18.43 -44.96
CA LEU A 417 40.84 -18.13 -44.81
C LEU A 417 41.17 -17.68 -43.37
N THR A 418 42.43 -17.82 -42.97
CA THR A 418 42.92 -17.79 -41.59
C THR A 418 43.60 -16.47 -41.18
N PRO A 419 43.43 -15.97 -39.94
CA PRO A 419 44.19 -14.84 -39.40
C PRO A 419 45.61 -15.27 -38.96
N THR A 420 46.54 -14.31 -38.93
CA THR A 420 47.96 -14.51 -38.55
C THR A 420 48.24 -13.86 -37.19
N THR A 421 49.09 -14.49 -36.36
CA THR A 421 49.45 -14.02 -35.01
C THR A 421 50.33 -12.76 -35.04
N ALA A 422 50.03 -11.79 -34.18
CA ALA A 422 50.94 -10.71 -33.78
C ALA A 422 51.01 -10.65 -32.24
N ALA A 423 52.15 -10.23 -31.69
CA ALA A 423 52.47 -10.40 -30.26
C ALA A 423 51.89 -9.30 -29.35
N ALA A 424 51.82 -9.59 -28.05
CA ALA A 424 51.21 -8.75 -27.03
C ALA A 424 52.08 -7.54 -26.61
N THR A 425 51.41 -6.46 -26.21
CA THR A 425 51.97 -5.37 -25.40
C THR A 425 51.22 -5.31 -24.07
N THR A 426 51.95 -5.37 -22.96
CA THR A 426 51.38 -5.49 -21.61
C THR A 426 50.69 -4.21 -21.13
N ILE A 427 49.47 -4.34 -20.64
CA ILE A 427 48.89 -3.43 -19.63
C ILE A 427 48.79 -4.18 -18.30
N VAL A 428 49.20 -3.51 -17.22
CA VAL A 428 49.29 -4.10 -15.87
C VAL A 428 47.89 -4.16 -15.23
N PRO A 429 47.48 -5.29 -14.63
CA PRO A 429 46.15 -5.42 -14.05
C PRO A 429 46.04 -4.70 -12.70
N THR A 430 44.88 -4.11 -12.44
CA THR A 430 44.40 -3.78 -11.10
C THR A 430 43.21 -4.67 -10.75
N THR A 431 43.25 -5.27 -9.57
CA THR A 431 42.28 -6.26 -9.09
C THR A 431 40.90 -5.66 -8.82
N GLY A 432 39.84 -6.37 -9.20
CA GLY A 432 38.46 -6.02 -8.85
C GLY A 432 37.54 -7.24 -8.79
N SER A 433 36.67 -7.27 -7.78
CA SER A 433 35.46 -8.10 -7.75
C SER A 433 34.53 -7.70 -8.92
N PRO A 434 33.63 -8.57 -9.41
CA PRO A 434 32.49 -8.09 -10.19
C PRO A 434 31.75 -7.02 -9.36
N GLY A 435 31.68 -5.80 -9.91
CA GLY A 435 30.83 -4.74 -9.38
C GLY A 435 29.40 -4.88 -9.92
N PRO A 436 28.44 -4.07 -9.44
CA PRO A 436 27.13 -3.96 -10.07
C PRO A 436 27.28 -3.57 -11.55
N TYR A 437 26.36 -4.02 -12.41
CA TYR A 437 26.38 -3.64 -13.82
C TYR A 437 26.29 -2.11 -13.96
N LEU A 438 27.38 -1.49 -14.43
CA LEU A 438 27.54 -0.03 -14.39
C LEU A 438 26.81 0.64 -15.56
N CYS A 439 25.58 1.07 -15.33
CA CYS A 439 24.96 2.09 -16.18
C CYS A 439 25.72 3.41 -16.03
N THR A 440 26.16 3.99 -17.14
CA THR A 440 26.86 5.29 -17.19
C THR A 440 25.91 6.49 -17.36
N GLN A 441 24.61 6.24 -17.46
CA GLN A 441 23.58 7.27 -17.62
C GLN A 441 22.94 7.62 -16.26
N PRO A 442 22.47 8.87 -16.04
CA PRO A 442 21.62 9.20 -14.91
C PRO A 442 20.35 8.34 -14.91
N ARG A 443 19.84 8.02 -13.72
CA ARG A 443 18.50 7.46 -13.56
C ARG A 443 17.47 8.53 -13.93
N VAL A 444 16.60 8.26 -14.90
CA VAL A 444 15.51 9.16 -15.29
C VAL A 444 14.20 8.39 -15.38
N ARG A 445 13.34 8.56 -14.38
CA ARG A 445 11.97 8.02 -14.39
C ARG A 445 11.11 8.83 -15.34
N LYS A 446 10.42 8.13 -16.24
CA LYS A 446 9.61 8.68 -17.33
C LYS A 446 8.15 8.26 -17.18
N ALA A 447 7.23 9.00 -17.81
CA ALA A 447 5.88 8.49 -17.99
C ALA A 447 5.94 7.22 -18.86
N TRP A 448 5.10 6.21 -18.58
CA TRP A 448 5.03 5.02 -19.44
C TRP A 448 4.81 5.36 -20.93
N ALA A 449 4.03 6.40 -21.20
CA ALA A 449 3.75 6.89 -22.55
C ALA A 449 4.91 7.67 -23.21
N SER A 450 6.00 7.99 -22.51
CA SER A 450 7.25 8.52 -23.10
C SER A 450 8.40 7.49 -23.14
N LEU A 451 8.16 6.25 -22.68
CA LEU A 451 9.06 5.13 -22.98
C LEU A 451 8.96 4.74 -24.46
N SER A 452 10.10 4.46 -25.07
CA SER A 452 10.16 3.71 -26.34
C SER A 452 9.76 2.24 -26.13
N GLU A 453 9.31 1.56 -27.19
CA GLU A 453 8.98 0.13 -27.13
C GLU A 453 10.15 -0.74 -26.64
N ALA A 454 11.40 -0.32 -26.90
CA ALA A 454 12.57 -0.99 -26.35
C ALA A 454 12.63 -0.86 -24.81
N GLU A 455 12.45 0.35 -24.27
CA GLU A 455 12.40 0.57 -22.80
C GLU A 455 11.22 -0.18 -22.16
N LYS A 456 10.04 -0.18 -22.78
CA LYS A 456 8.86 -0.93 -22.30
C LYS A 456 9.10 -2.44 -22.28
N THR A 457 9.71 -2.99 -23.34
CA THR A 457 10.08 -4.41 -23.40
C THR A 457 11.12 -4.73 -22.33
N THR A 458 12.23 -3.99 -22.27
CA THR A 458 13.30 -4.21 -21.28
C THR A 458 12.79 -4.10 -19.82
N TYR A 459 11.83 -3.23 -19.53
CA TYR A 459 11.17 -3.20 -18.21
C TYR A 459 10.35 -4.47 -17.93
N LYS A 460 9.53 -4.92 -18.89
CA LYS A 460 8.74 -6.15 -18.74
C LYS A 460 9.61 -7.41 -18.63
N ASP A 461 10.68 -7.47 -19.41
CA ASP A 461 11.69 -8.53 -19.34
C ASP A 461 12.32 -8.61 -17.94
N ALA A 462 12.60 -7.47 -17.31
CA ALA A 462 13.14 -7.43 -15.95
C ALA A 462 12.11 -7.85 -14.88
N ILE A 463 10.84 -7.44 -15.04
CA ILE A 463 9.74 -7.88 -14.16
C ILE A 463 9.54 -9.39 -14.24
N ALA A 464 9.49 -9.96 -15.47
CA ALA A 464 9.36 -11.40 -15.68
C ALA A 464 10.52 -12.18 -15.03
N VAL A 465 11.77 -11.74 -15.26
CA VAL A 465 12.95 -12.36 -14.64
C VAL A 465 12.93 -12.23 -13.12
N ALA A 466 12.49 -11.10 -12.57
CA ALA A 466 12.36 -10.92 -11.12
C ALA A 466 11.35 -11.90 -10.48
N MET A 467 10.25 -12.18 -11.18
CA MET A 467 9.26 -13.17 -10.77
C MET A 467 9.78 -14.61 -10.91
N ASP A 468 10.47 -14.93 -12.01
CA ASP A 468 11.07 -16.26 -12.26
C ASP A 468 12.11 -16.66 -11.20
N VAL A 469 12.90 -15.70 -10.70
CA VAL A 469 13.95 -15.95 -9.69
C VAL A 469 13.49 -15.75 -8.23
N GLY A 470 12.20 -15.49 -7.99
CA GLY A 470 11.62 -15.32 -6.66
C GLY A 470 11.90 -13.97 -5.97
N LEU A 471 12.66 -13.07 -6.59
CA LEU A 471 13.02 -11.78 -5.98
C LEU A 471 11.86 -10.78 -5.96
N TYR A 472 10.94 -10.85 -6.93
CA TYR A 472 9.71 -10.06 -6.93
C TYR A 472 8.86 -10.37 -5.69
N GLN A 473 8.75 -11.66 -5.33
CA GLN A 473 7.99 -12.15 -4.20
C GLN A 473 8.57 -11.65 -2.87
N ARG A 474 9.90 -11.52 -2.75
CA ARG A 474 10.51 -10.91 -1.54
C ARG A 474 10.10 -9.46 -1.35
N PHE A 475 10.06 -8.66 -2.42
CA PHE A 475 9.54 -7.30 -2.35
C PHE A 475 8.04 -7.27 -2.00
N LEU A 476 7.24 -8.21 -2.49
CA LEU A 476 5.85 -8.38 -2.03
C LEU A 476 5.78 -8.70 -0.52
N THR A 477 6.66 -9.56 0.02
CA THR A 477 6.66 -9.86 1.47
C THR A 477 6.93 -8.65 2.36
N MET A 478 7.77 -7.70 1.93
CA MET A 478 8.08 -6.50 2.72
C MET A 478 6.83 -5.63 2.92
N HIS A 479 6.06 -5.41 1.86
CA HIS A 479 4.84 -4.60 1.93
C HIS A 479 3.66 -5.31 2.61
N ALA A 480 3.68 -6.65 2.57
CA ALA A 480 2.72 -7.50 3.28
C ALA A 480 3.06 -7.69 4.78
N ASP A 481 4.31 -7.44 5.21
CA ASP A 481 4.66 -7.46 6.63
C ASP A 481 3.87 -6.39 7.41
N ARG A 482 3.31 -6.80 8.55
CA ARG A 482 2.34 -5.98 9.29
C ARG A 482 2.95 -4.71 9.89
N MET A 483 4.22 -4.74 10.31
CA MET A 483 4.88 -3.56 10.91
C MET A 483 5.36 -2.60 9.84
N ASP A 484 5.93 -3.12 8.75
CA ASP A 484 6.25 -2.37 7.55
C ASP A 484 5.00 -1.65 7.03
N ASN A 485 3.91 -2.39 6.81
CA ASN A 485 2.64 -1.84 6.33
C ASN A 485 2.09 -0.74 7.25
N MET A 486 2.18 -0.92 8.57
CA MET A 486 1.78 0.06 9.59
C MET A 486 2.68 1.30 9.63
N GLN A 487 3.94 1.24 9.19
CA GLN A 487 4.80 2.41 9.04
C GLN A 487 4.57 3.07 7.67
N ALA A 488 4.35 2.26 6.63
CA ALA A 488 4.13 2.66 5.25
C ALA A 488 2.79 3.35 5.01
N HIS A 489 1.77 3.16 5.85
CA HIS A 489 0.41 3.70 5.62
C HIS A 489 -0.19 4.37 6.86
N GLY A 490 -0.84 5.51 6.66
CA GLY A 490 -1.51 6.31 7.70
C GLY A 490 -0.56 7.10 8.60
N THR A 491 0.72 7.22 8.24
CA THR A 491 1.75 7.85 9.09
C THR A 491 2.62 8.86 8.33
N CYS A 492 3.40 9.65 9.06
CA CYS A 492 4.46 10.51 8.51
C CYS A 492 5.52 9.76 7.68
N GLY A 493 5.63 8.44 7.85
CA GLY A 493 6.56 7.59 7.10
C GLY A 493 6.16 7.31 5.64
N PHE A 494 4.86 7.39 5.31
CA PHE A 494 4.26 6.94 4.04
C PHE A 494 5.12 7.19 2.79
N MET A 495 5.44 8.45 2.53
CA MET A 495 6.14 8.86 1.31
C MET A 495 7.59 8.32 1.23
N TYR A 496 8.26 8.24 2.38
CA TYR A 496 9.70 7.99 2.45
C TYR A 496 9.99 6.49 2.52
N TRP A 497 9.12 5.73 3.19
CA TRP A 497 9.10 4.27 3.12
C TRP A 497 8.93 3.80 1.68
N HIS A 498 7.91 4.31 0.98
CA HIS A 498 7.68 3.97 -0.43
C HIS A 498 8.80 4.44 -1.35
N ARG A 499 9.41 5.62 -1.11
CA ARG A 499 10.60 6.05 -1.86
C ARG A 499 11.78 5.09 -1.69
N GLN A 500 12.08 4.64 -0.47
CA GLN A 500 13.14 3.66 -0.22
C GLN A 500 12.82 2.31 -0.89
N TYR A 501 11.56 1.85 -0.79
CA TYR A 501 11.07 0.61 -1.40
C TYR A 501 11.22 0.61 -2.93
N LEU A 502 10.80 1.69 -3.60
CA LEU A 502 10.97 1.89 -5.04
C LEU A 502 12.45 1.87 -5.46
N ILE A 503 13.34 2.47 -4.68
CA ILE A 503 14.79 2.46 -4.97
C ILE A 503 15.37 1.05 -4.82
N GLY A 504 15.00 0.32 -3.76
CA GLY A 504 15.39 -1.07 -3.57
C GLY A 504 14.93 -1.97 -4.72
N PHE A 505 13.67 -1.82 -5.15
CA PHE A 505 13.11 -2.59 -6.26
C PHE A 505 13.80 -2.26 -7.59
N GLU A 506 14.06 -0.97 -7.86
CA GLU A 506 14.80 -0.53 -9.04
C GLU A 506 16.24 -1.05 -9.04
N ASN A 507 16.91 -1.08 -7.88
CA ASN A 507 18.24 -1.66 -7.71
C ASN A 507 18.24 -3.17 -7.92
N MET A 508 17.21 -3.88 -7.45
CA MET A 508 17.01 -5.30 -7.71
C MET A 508 16.89 -5.56 -9.22
N LEU A 509 15.96 -4.88 -9.93
CA LEU A 509 15.80 -5.06 -11.39
C LEU A 509 17.11 -4.79 -12.16
N ARG A 510 17.83 -3.72 -11.83
CA ARG A 510 19.11 -3.34 -12.45
C ARG A 510 20.24 -4.34 -12.18
N SER A 511 20.11 -5.20 -11.17
CA SER A 511 21.12 -6.20 -10.80
C SER A 511 20.99 -7.52 -11.56
N LEU A 512 19.80 -7.87 -12.09
CA LEU A 512 19.52 -9.21 -12.60
C LEU A 512 20.33 -9.55 -13.87
N LYS A 513 20.52 -8.57 -14.77
CA LYS A 513 21.22 -8.76 -16.06
C LYS A 513 21.91 -7.48 -16.58
N PRO A 514 22.94 -7.60 -17.44
CA PRO A 514 23.62 -6.44 -18.05
C PRO A 514 22.70 -5.50 -18.82
N GLU A 515 21.73 -6.03 -19.59
CA GLU A 515 20.76 -5.24 -20.36
C GLU A 515 19.81 -4.42 -19.46
N PHE A 516 19.60 -4.84 -18.21
CA PHE A 516 18.71 -4.17 -17.26
C PHE A 516 19.43 -3.10 -16.44
N ALA A 517 20.76 -2.99 -16.52
CA ALA A 517 21.59 -2.12 -15.70
C ALA A 517 21.15 -0.64 -15.67
N CYS A 518 20.53 -0.16 -16.76
CA CYS A 518 20.04 1.21 -16.89
C CYS A 518 18.54 1.40 -16.61
N ILE A 519 17.77 0.35 -16.31
CA ILE A 519 16.32 0.45 -16.04
C ILE A 519 16.04 1.44 -14.90
N THR A 520 14.96 2.19 -15.05
CA THR A 520 14.32 2.94 -13.96
C THR A 520 12.83 2.67 -13.98
N ILE A 521 12.17 2.77 -12.82
CA ILE A 521 10.72 2.54 -12.74
C ILE A 521 9.99 3.66 -13.52
N PRO A 522 9.13 3.34 -14.51
CA PRO A 522 8.29 4.32 -15.16
C PRO A 522 7.13 4.72 -14.25
N TYR A 523 6.58 5.93 -14.43
CA TYR A 523 5.42 6.39 -13.67
C TYR A 523 4.12 6.33 -14.48
N PHE A 524 3.02 5.99 -13.81
CA PHE A 524 1.66 6.03 -14.37
C PHE A 524 1.15 7.47 -14.29
N ASP A 525 1.19 8.21 -15.41
CA ASP A 525 0.73 9.60 -15.48
C ASP A 525 -0.80 9.71 -15.51
N TYR A 526 -1.47 9.20 -14.47
CA TYR A 526 -2.92 9.27 -14.32
C TYR A 526 -3.46 10.71 -14.32
N VAL A 527 -2.62 11.74 -14.11
CA VAL A 527 -3.03 13.15 -14.14
C VAL A 527 -3.16 13.67 -15.57
N ASN A 528 -2.17 13.42 -16.43
CA ASN A 528 -2.32 13.73 -17.86
C ASN A 528 -3.35 12.78 -18.52
N ASP A 529 -3.37 11.51 -18.17
CA ASP A 529 -4.34 10.54 -18.73
C ASP A 529 -5.78 10.88 -18.33
N ASN A 530 -6.01 11.35 -17.10
CA ASN A 530 -7.30 11.88 -16.66
C ASN A 530 -7.76 13.08 -17.50
N THR A 531 -6.86 13.94 -18.00
CA THR A 531 -7.28 15.05 -18.86
C THR A 531 -7.77 14.59 -20.24
N LYS A 532 -7.32 13.42 -20.73
CA LYS A 532 -7.91 12.79 -21.93
C LYS A 532 -9.36 12.40 -21.66
N TYR A 533 -9.64 11.85 -20.47
CA TYR A 533 -10.98 11.49 -20.02
C TYR A 533 -11.86 12.74 -19.87
N MET A 534 -11.41 13.76 -19.14
CA MET A 534 -12.13 15.03 -19.01
C MET A 534 -12.35 15.73 -20.36
N ALA A 535 -11.43 15.61 -21.31
CA ALA A 535 -11.57 16.13 -22.68
C ALA A 535 -12.53 15.32 -23.57
N ARG A 536 -13.00 14.15 -23.10
CA ARG A 536 -13.74 13.12 -23.88
C ARG A 536 -12.98 12.65 -25.12
N SER A 537 -11.67 12.41 -24.96
CA SER A 537 -10.79 11.83 -26.00
C SER A 537 -10.63 10.31 -25.87
N CYS A 538 -11.19 9.72 -24.82
CA CYS A 538 -11.25 8.30 -24.43
C CYS A 538 -12.42 8.16 -23.43
N ASN A 539 -12.87 6.93 -23.14
CA ASN A 539 -14.12 6.71 -22.38
C ASN A 539 -13.92 6.13 -20.98
N ASP A 540 -12.78 5.49 -20.73
CA ASP A 540 -12.53 4.56 -19.63
C ASP A 540 -11.02 4.55 -19.32
N MET A 541 -10.61 4.02 -18.17
CA MET A 541 -9.19 4.07 -17.79
C MET A 541 -8.28 3.32 -18.77
N ALA A 542 -8.73 2.18 -19.32
CA ALA A 542 -7.98 1.39 -20.28
C ALA A 542 -7.70 2.14 -21.61
N SER A 543 -8.70 2.83 -22.17
CA SER A 543 -8.58 3.60 -23.41
C SER A 543 -7.88 4.94 -23.22
N CYS A 544 -7.86 5.48 -22.00
CA CYS A 544 -7.09 6.68 -21.67
C CYS A 544 -5.62 6.40 -21.35
N SER A 545 -5.31 5.25 -20.73
CA SER A 545 -4.02 4.98 -20.06
C SER A 545 -3.30 3.78 -20.69
N PRO A 546 -2.35 3.97 -21.64
CA PRO A 546 -1.76 2.85 -22.39
C PRO A 546 -1.08 1.80 -21.53
N ILE A 547 -0.50 2.19 -20.38
CA ILE A 547 0.12 1.26 -19.42
C ILE A 547 -0.78 0.10 -19.01
N LEU A 548 -2.09 0.34 -18.89
CA LEU A 548 -3.08 -0.66 -18.47
C LEU A 548 -3.35 -1.74 -19.55
N ASN A 549 -2.93 -1.50 -20.79
CA ASN A 549 -2.99 -2.44 -21.92
C ASN A 549 -1.61 -2.88 -22.44
N GLU A 550 -0.53 -2.40 -21.83
CA GLU A 550 0.84 -2.67 -22.27
C GLU A 550 1.71 -3.34 -21.20
N LEU A 551 1.34 -3.21 -19.91
CA LEU A 551 1.92 -3.92 -18.77
C LEU A 551 0.92 -4.99 -18.29
N GLY A 552 0.75 -6.04 -19.10
CA GLY A 552 -0.40 -6.94 -19.05
C GLY A 552 -1.58 -6.41 -19.92
N SER A 553 -2.82 -6.79 -19.61
CA SER A 553 -4.03 -6.41 -20.35
C SER A 553 -5.12 -5.80 -19.45
N ALA A 554 -5.94 -4.90 -20.01
CA ALA A 554 -7.11 -4.35 -19.35
C ALA A 554 -8.35 -5.26 -19.40
N ALA A 555 -8.37 -6.23 -20.32
CA ALA A 555 -9.56 -7.02 -20.67
C ALA A 555 -9.36 -8.54 -20.58
N ASP A 556 -8.16 -9.05 -20.85
CA ASP A 556 -7.91 -10.49 -20.95
C ASP A 556 -7.82 -11.19 -19.58
N GLY A 557 -8.00 -12.51 -19.58
CA GLY A 557 -8.01 -13.34 -18.37
C GLY A 557 -9.39 -13.88 -18.02
N ALA A 558 -9.50 -14.55 -16.88
CA ALA A 558 -10.74 -15.17 -16.41
C ALA A 558 -10.97 -14.85 -14.93
N SER A 559 -12.24 -14.78 -14.50
CA SER A 559 -12.56 -14.59 -13.08
C SER A 559 -12.22 -15.85 -12.29
N THR A 560 -11.33 -15.73 -11.30
CA THR A 560 -10.94 -16.81 -10.39
C THR A 560 -10.54 -16.23 -9.03
N THR A 561 -10.60 -17.07 -8.00
CA THR A 561 -9.97 -16.80 -6.69
C THR A 561 -8.49 -17.15 -6.75
N VAL A 562 -7.65 -16.33 -6.11
CA VAL A 562 -6.19 -16.50 -5.99
C VAL A 562 -5.77 -16.11 -4.59
N ASP A 563 -5.03 -16.99 -3.91
CA ASP A 563 -4.49 -16.72 -2.58
C ASP A 563 -3.07 -16.16 -2.68
N VAL A 564 -2.92 -14.86 -2.39
CA VAL A 564 -1.64 -14.13 -2.41
C VAL A 564 -1.21 -13.86 -0.98
N MET A 565 -0.12 -14.47 -0.50
CA MET A 565 0.40 -14.27 0.86
C MET A 565 -0.69 -14.43 1.95
N GLY A 566 -1.59 -15.40 1.79
CA GLY A 566 -2.73 -15.64 2.69
C GLY A 566 -4.01 -14.83 2.41
N TYR A 567 -3.97 -13.84 1.51
CA TYR A 567 -5.15 -13.04 1.13
C TYR A 567 -5.82 -13.60 -0.13
N SER A 568 -7.04 -14.14 0.03
CA SER A 568 -7.88 -14.64 -1.06
C SER A 568 -8.52 -13.49 -1.86
N GLN A 569 -8.05 -13.27 -3.10
CA GLN A 569 -8.63 -12.28 -4.01
C GLN A 569 -9.41 -12.95 -5.14
N THR A 570 -10.68 -12.60 -5.32
CA THR A 570 -11.49 -13.05 -6.47
C THR A 570 -11.61 -11.93 -7.51
N SER A 571 -11.04 -12.12 -8.71
CA SER A 571 -11.07 -11.12 -9.78
C SER A 571 -10.65 -11.68 -11.14
N ARG A 572 -10.64 -10.84 -12.18
CA ARG A 572 -10.10 -11.17 -13.51
C ARG A 572 -8.59 -11.43 -13.38
N CYS A 573 -8.18 -12.68 -13.42
CA CYS A 573 -6.77 -13.05 -13.33
C CYS A 573 -6.14 -12.96 -14.73
N ASP A 574 -5.31 -11.94 -14.91
CA ASP A 574 -4.66 -11.57 -16.17
C ASP A 574 -3.31 -12.29 -16.32
N SER A 575 -3.19 -13.16 -17.33
CA SER A 575 -1.98 -13.91 -17.67
C SER A 575 -1.16 -13.26 -18.80
N THR A 576 -1.46 -12.01 -19.17
CA THR A 576 -0.75 -11.30 -20.24
C THR A 576 0.67 -10.92 -19.80
N TYR A 577 1.66 -11.08 -20.69
CA TYR A 577 3.07 -10.84 -20.38
C TYR A 577 3.32 -9.43 -19.78
N PRO A 578 4.01 -9.30 -18.62
CA PRO A 578 4.85 -10.30 -17.95
C PRO A 578 4.14 -11.15 -16.86
N LEU A 579 2.83 -11.02 -16.68
CA LEU A 579 2.11 -11.55 -15.52
C LEU A 579 2.01 -13.09 -15.50
N ASN A 580 2.23 -13.74 -16.64
CA ASN A 580 2.36 -15.20 -16.73
C ASN A 580 3.54 -15.77 -15.92
N HIS A 581 4.45 -14.93 -15.45
CA HIS A 581 5.56 -15.33 -14.57
C HIS A 581 5.19 -15.26 -13.07
N PHE A 582 4.03 -14.70 -12.71
CA PHE A 582 3.68 -14.49 -11.31
C PHE A 582 3.41 -15.80 -10.55
N ASN A 583 4.19 -16.01 -9.48
CA ASN A 583 3.91 -16.98 -8.44
C ASN A 583 3.51 -16.23 -7.15
N PRO A 584 2.30 -16.46 -6.59
CA PRO A 584 1.78 -15.69 -5.46
C PRO A 584 2.41 -15.96 -4.08
N ASN A 585 3.23 -17.02 -3.93
CA ASN A 585 3.79 -17.43 -2.64
C ASN A 585 5.27 -17.85 -2.80
N GLU A 586 6.11 -17.66 -1.76
CA GLU A 586 7.52 -18.11 -1.80
C GLU A 586 7.60 -19.65 -1.69
N GLY A 587 8.54 -20.28 -2.40
CA GLY A 587 8.85 -21.71 -2.27
C GLY A 587 7.85 -22.69 -2.90
N THR A 588 6.67 -22.23 -3.34
CA THR A 588 5.72 -23.07 -4.09
C THR A 588 6.25 -23.38 -5.50
N SER A 589 6.10 -24.64 -5.93
CA SER A 589 6.48 -25.05 -7.29
C SER A 589 5.27 -24.99 -8.23
N GLY A 590 5.35 -24.12 -9.24
CA GLY A 590 4.28 -23.85 -10.19
C GLY A 590 3.78 -22.42 -10.04
N ALA A 591 4.09 -21.56 -11.01
CA ALA A 591 3.49 -20.24 -11.09
C ALA A 591 1.98 -20.38 -11.34
N LEU A 592 1.18 -19.63 -10.58
CA LEU A 592 -0.26 -19.52 -10.87
C LEU A 592 -0.49 -18.77 -12.21
N GLY A 593 0.48 -17.96 -12.63
CA GLY A 593 0.61 -17.51 -14.02
C GLY A 593 -0.40 -16.44 -14.43
N CYS A 594 -0.97 -15.73 -13.45
CA CYS A 594 -1.77 -14.54 -13.67
C CYS A 594 -1.85 -13.69 -12.39
N VAL A 595 -2.17 -12.41 -12.54
CA VAL A 595 -2.41 -11.48 -11.42
C VAL A 595 -3.89 -11.08 -11.38
N PRO A 596 -4.58 -11.12 -10.22
CA PRO A 596 -5.96 -10.65 -10.10
C PRO A 596 -6.07 -9.12 -10.29
N ARG A 597 -6.81 -8.69 -11.31
CA ARG A 597 -7.04 -7.29 -11.69
C ARG A 597 -8.53 -6.96 -11.79
N GLY A 598 -8.87 -5.68 -11.68
CA GLY A 598 -10.18 -5.17 -12.08
C GLY A 598 -10.40 -5.26 -13.61
N ASP A 599 -11.64 -5.03 -14.05
CA ASP A 599 -11.95 -4.77 -15.46
C ASP A 599 -11.77 -3.28 -15.74
N TRP A 600 -10.63 -2.92 -16.33
CA TRP A 600 -10.30 -1.51 -16.59
C TRP A 600 -11.01 -0.96 -17.83
N THR A 601 -11.77 -1.78 -18.56
CA THR A 601 -12.58 -1.34 -19.72
C THR A 601 -13.94 -0.77 -19.33
N THR A 602 -14.41 -1.03 -18.11
CA THR A 602 -15.64 -0.43 -17.54
C THR A 602 -15.38 0.53 -16.37
N THR A 603 -14.12 0.64 -15.91
CA THR A 603 -13.68 1.56 -14.87
C THR A 603 -13.40 2.98 -15.39
N TYR A 604 -13.78 3.99 -14.60
CA TYR A 604 -13.55 5.42 -14.85
C TYR A 604 -12.60 6.02 -13.81
N PHE A 605 -11.94 7.14 -14.12
CA PHE A 605 -11.07 7.79 -13.15
C PHE A 605 -11.85 8.43 -11.99
N PRO A 606 -11.33 8.40 -10.75
CA PRO A 606 -11.85 9.19 -9.64
C PRO A 606 -11.57 10.68 -9.86
N SER A 607 -12.38 11.55 -9.25
CA SER A 607 -12.21 13.01 -9.35
C SER A 607 -10.94 13.53 -8.66
N GLU A 608 -10.45 12.75 -7.71
CA GLU A 608 -9.32 12.92 -6.81
C GLU A 608 -7.97 13.01 -7.56
N VAL A 609 -7.86 12.40 -8.75
CA VAL A 609 -6.67 12.51 -9.61
C VAL A 609 -6.72 13.66 -10.63
N SER A 610 -7.80 14.46 -10.63
CA SER A 610 -7.88 15.64 -11.48
C SER A 610 -6.76 16.64 -11.13
N PHE A 611 -6.24 17.35 -12.13
CA PHE A 611 -5.16 18.33 -11.92
C PHE A 611 -5.49 19.37 -10.83
N THR A 612 -6.76 19.77 -10.68
CA THR A 612 -7.16 20.67 -9.58
C THR A 612 -6.93 20.00 -8.23
N SER A 613 -7.49 18.81 -7.99
CA SER A 613 -7.36 18.09 -6.72
C SER A 613 -5.90 17.79 -6.37
N ILE A 614 -5.10 17.38 -7.35
CA ILE A 614 -3.65 17.18 -7.19
C ILE A 614 -2.94 18.50 -6.82
N LYS A 615 -3.24 19.59 -7.52
CA LYS A 615 -2.67 20.91 -7.21
C LYS A 615 -3.01 21.34 -5.78
N GLN A 616 -4.26 21.15 -5.35
CA GLN A 616 -4.69 21.50 -3.99
C GLN A 616 -3.93 20.68 -2.94
N ALA A 617 -3.84 19.35 -3.11
CA ALA A 617 -3.13 18.44 -2.21
C ALA A 617 -1.65 18.81 -1.97
N LEU A 618 -0.97 19.38 -2.97
CA LEU A 618 0.45 19.78 -2.84
C LEU A 618 0.64 21.22 -2.36
N MET A 619 -0.30 22.12 -2.64
CA MET A 619 -0.09 23.58 -2.52
C MET A 619 -0.86 24.24 -1.38
N GLU A 620 -1.97 23.66 -0.90
CA GLU A 620 -2.84 24.30 0.10
C GLU A 620 -2.56 23.84 1.54
N ASP A 621 -2.28 22.55 1.75
CA ASP A 621 -2.09 21.96 3.08
C ASP A 621 -0.80 22.50 3.77
N PRO A 622 -0.81 22.75 5.10
CA PRO A 622 0.17 23.66 5.74
C PRO A 622 1.58 23.09 5.91
N ASN A 623 1.70 21.81 6.28
CA ASN A 623 2.95 21.12 6.58
C ASN A 623 3.08 19.83 5.74
N VAL A 624 4.26 19.18 5.81
CA VAL A 624 4.55 17.97 5.02
C VAL A 624 3.72 16.77 5.43
N VAL A 625 3.30 16.67 6.70
CA VAL A 625 2.39 15.60 7.17
C VAL A 625 0.99 15.76 6.57
N ALA A 626 0.43 16.97 6.54
CA ALA A 626 -0.86 17.20 5.89
C ALA A 626 -0.79 16.96 4.37
N VAL A 627 0.29 17.38 3.70
CA VAL A 627 0.51 17.09 2.26
C VAL A 627 0.67 15.59 2.00
N ASN A 628 1.46 14.87 2.80
CA ASN A 628 1.61 13.42 2.66
C ASN A 628 0.27 12.70 2.85
N ARG A 629 -0.51 13.04 3.90
CA ARG A 629 -1.88 12.51 4.09
C ARG A 629 -2.80 12.89 2.93
N ALA A 630 -2.65 14.09 2.34
CA ALA A 630 -3.46 14.54 1.20
C ALA A 630 -3.12 13.80 -0.10
N ILE A 631 -1.86 13.38 -0.30
CA ILE A 631 -1.44 12.50 -1.41
C ILE A 631 -1.92 11.06 -1.16
N GLU A 632 -1.78 10.55 0.07
CA GLU A 632 -2.23 9.22 0.48
C GLU A 632 -3.75 9.06 0.28
N THR A 633 -4.54 9.92 0.93
CA THR A 633 -6.01 9.77 0.96
C THR A 633 -6.72 10.15 -0.33
N GLN A 634 -6.13 11.01 -1.19
CA GLN A 634 -6.71 11.34 -2.51
C GLN A 634 -6.13 10.41 -3.60
N PRO A 635 -5.07 10.76 -4.37
CA PRO A 635 -4.69 9.97 -5.54
C PRO A 635 -4.21 8.54 -5.23
N HIS A 636 -3.53 8.31 -4.10
CA HIS A 636 -2.96 6.99 -3.79
C HIS A 636 -4.06 5.95 -3.50
N ASN A 637 -4.85 6.16 -2.44
CA ASN A 637 -5.90 5.21 -2.04
C ASN A 637 -6.99 5.07 -3.12
N ASN A 638 -7.36 6.17 -3.80
CA ASN A 638 -8.41 6.09 -4.82
C ASN A 638 -7.95 5.38 -6.09
N ILE A 639 -6.70 5.49 -6.53
CA ILE A 639 -6.21 4.69 -7.69
C ILE A 639 -6.11 3.21 -7.33
N HIS A 640 -5.68 2.85 -6.11
CA HIS A 640 -5.68 1.45 -5.63
C HIS A 640 -7.09 0.83 -5.71
N ALA A 641 -8.07 1.45 -5.05
CA ALA A 641 -9.46 1.00 -5.06
C ALA A 641 -10.09 1.02 -6.47
N THR A 642 -9.79 2.04 -7.28
CA THR A 642 -10.30 2.15 -8.68
C THR A 642 -9.74 1.05 -9.58
N LEU A 643 -8.46 0.70 -9.45
CA LEU A 643 -7.85 -0.39 -10.22
C LEU A 643 -8.39 -1.77 -9.76
N GLY A 644 -8.72 -1.92 -8.49
CA GLY A 644 -9.38 -3.12 -7.96
C GLY A 644 -8.57 -4.40 -8.16
N GLY A 645 -9.23 -5.56 -8.01
CA GLY A 645 -8.52 -6.82 -7.94
C GLY A 645 -7.53 -6.81 -6.77
N ILE A 646 -6.28 -7.21 -6.99
CA ILE A 646 -5.26 -7.20 -5.94
C ILE A 646 -4.81 -5.78 -5.56
N MET A 647 -5.00 -4.78 -6.44
CA MET A 647 -4.62 -3.39 -6.15
C MET A 647 -5.45 -2.75 -5.03
N ASP A 648 -6.66 -3.25 -4.74
CA ASP A 648 -7.45 -2.76 -3.60
C ASP A 648 -6.89 -3.24 -2.24
N ASN A 649 -6.02 -4.25 -2.22
CA ASN A 649 -5.48 -4.79 -0.97
C ASN A 649 -4.23 -3.99 -0.51
N ALA A 650 -4.35 -3.34 0.65
CA ALA A 650 -3.28 -2.52 1.22
C ALA A 650 -2.01 -3.30 1.62
N TYR A 651 -2.05 -4.64 1.70
CA TYR A 651 -0.90 -5.49 2.00
C TYR A 651 -0.31 -6.11 0.71
N THR A 652 -1.16 -6.63 -0.18
CA THR A 652 -0.71 -7.45 -1.32
C THR A 652 -0.77 -6.79 -2.70
N SER A 653 -1.17 -5.52 -2.79
CA SER A 653 -1.18 -4.74 -4.05
C SER A 653 0.13 -4.75 -4.86
N PRO A 654 1.36 -4.86 -4.30
CA PRO A 654 2.59 -5.04 -5.09
C PRO A 654 2.65 -6.32 -5.92
N ALA A 655 1.72 -7.27 -5.75
CA ALA A 655 1.57 -8.42 -6.63
C ALA A 655 1.34 -8.01 -8.09
N ASP A 656 0.74 -6.83 -8.33
CA ASP A 656 0.61 -6.24 -9.66
C ASP A 656 1.77 -5.28 -9.96
N PRO A 657 2.54 -5.48 -11.05
CA PRO A 657 3.57 -4.55 -11.50
C PRO A 657 3.12 -3.10 -11.72
N ILE A 658 1.81 -2.85 -11.87
CA ILE A 658 1.25 -1.49 -11.93
C ILE A 658 1.47 -0.71 -10.62
N PHE A 659 1.57 -1.40 -9.47
CA PHE A 659 1.86 -0.81 -8.16
C PHE A 659 3.09 0.09 -8.20
N PHE A 660 4.20 -0.40 -8.76
CA PHE A 660 5.46 0.33 -8.82
C PHE A 660 5.35 1.58 -9.72
N SER A 661 4.51 1.53 -10.75
CA SER A 661 4.26 2.68 -11.63
C SER A 661 3.31 3.71 -11.01
N HIS A 662 2.31 3.26 -10.24
CA HIS A 662 1.45 4.10 -9.42
C HIS A 662 2.25 4.82 -8.33
N HIS A 663 3.03 4.08 -7.55
CA HIS A 663 3.89 4.64 -6.50
C HIS A 663 4.99 5.54 -7.05
N SER A 664 5.53 5.26 -8.25
CA SER A 664 6.45 6.21 -8.90
C SER A 664 5.76 7.52 -9.35
N MET A 665 4.43 7.56 -9.49
CA MET A 665 3.70 8.81 -9.71
C MET A 665 3.43 9.53 -8.38
N VAL A 666 3.06 8.81 -7.33
CA VAL A 666 2.96 9.32 -5.95
C VAL A 666 4.28 10.00 -5.51
N ASP A 667 5.41 9.36 -5.81
CA ASP A 667 6.76 9.87 -5.60
C ASP A 667 7.05 11.14 -6.43
N ALA A 668 6.60 11.20 -7.69
CA ALA A 668 6.70 12.39 -8.54
C ALA A 668 5.88 13.58 -7.98
N LEU A 669 4.71 13.33 -7.38
CA LEU A 669 3.92 14.35 -6.70
C LEU A 669 4.67 14.93 -5.49
N ASN A 670 5.36 14.11 -4.71
CA ASN A 670 6.23 14.61 -3.64
C ASN A 670 7.47 15.37 -4.18
N ALA A 671 8.08 14.92 -5.29
CA ALA A 671 9.17 15.66 -5.94
C ALA A 671 8.73 17.06 -6.41
N ILE A 672 7.48 17.20 -6.86
CA ILE A 672 6.85 18.50 -7.16
C ILE A 672 6.67 19.34 -5.88
N TYR A 673 6.13 18.77 -4.80
CA TYR A 673 6.03 19.45 -3.50
C TYR A 673 7.39 19.96 -3.02
N PHE A 674 8.41 19.09 -3.01
CA PHE A 674 9.77 19.41 -2.58
C PHE A 674 10.33 20.59 -3.38
N LYS A 675 10.30 20.52 -4.72
CA LYS A 675 10.77 21.61 -5.59
C LYS A 675 10.00 22.91 -5.39
N CYS A 676 8.70 22.84 -5.10
CA CYS A 676 7.85 24.02 -5.01
C CYS A 676 7.84 24.70 -3.63
N ARG A 677 8.08 23.95 -2.54
CA ARG A 677 7.88 24.43 -1.16
C ARG A 677 9.07 24.24 -0.23
N VAL A 678 10.04 23.39 -0.58
CA VAL A 678 11.18 23.03 0.29
C VAL A 678 12.52 23.47 -0.32
N ALA A 679 12.80 23.08 -1.57
CA ALA A 679 14.04 23.43 -2.27
C ALA A 679 14.34 24.95 -2.32
N PRO A 680 13.35 25.87 -2.51
CA PRO A 680 13.61 27.31 -2.51
C PRO A 680 14.08 27.87 -1.16
N LEU A 681 13.98 27.10 -0.08
CA LEU A 681 14.39 27.50 1.28
C LEU A 681 15.86 27.12 1.58
N GLY A 682 16.52 26.36 0.70
CA GLY A 682 17.96 26.08 0.78
C GLY A 682 18.40 25.34 2.05
N TYR A 683 17.54 24.49 2.62
CA TYR A 683 17.79 23.82 3.90
C TYR A 683 19.04 22.93 3.90
N SER A 684 19.93 23.18 4.84
CA SER A 684 20.93 22.20 5.28
C SER A 684 20.28 20.99 5.96
N ASP A 685 20.98 19.87 6.06
CA ASP A 685 20.47 18.64 6.68
C ASP A 685 19.94 18.83 8.11
N GLN A 686 20.58 19.67 8.92
CA GLN A 686 20.10 20.00 10.27
C GLN A 686 18.75 20.76 10.26
N GLN A 687 18.49 21.53 9.20
CA GLN A 687 17.20 22.20 8.98
C GLN A 687 16.16 21.24 8.37
N LYS A 688 16.58 20.29 7.51
CA LYS A 688 15.70 19.20 7.03
C LYS A 688 15.12 18.40 8.22
N GLN A 689 15.95 18.11 9.22
CA GLN A 689 15.59 17.36 10.44
C GLN A 689 14.57 18.04 11.37
N SER A 690 14.33 19.34 11.19
CA SER A 690 13.55 20.17 12.14
C SER A 690 12.51 21.08 11.48
N SER A 691 12.31 20.96 10.16
CA SER A 691 11.33 21.76 9.42
C SER A 691 10.05 20.98 9.16
N ALA A 692 8.92 21.58 9.55
CA ALA A 692 7.56 21.14 9.20
C ALA A 692 7.28 21.05 7.68
N LEU A 693 8.17 21.57 6.82
CA LEU A 693 8.11 21.41 5.36
C LEU A 693 9.09 20.34 4.84
N GLY A 694 10.08 19.93 5.62
CA GLY A 694 11.02 18.85 5.29
C GLY A 694 10.55 17.51 5.83
N PHE A 695 10.56 17.37 7.15
CA PHE A 695 10.02 16.21 7.86
C PHE A 695 9.43 16.63 9.21
N GLU A 696 8.23 16.16 9.52
CA GLU A 696 7.57 16.35 10.82
C GLU A 696 7.22 14.97 11.37
N GLY A 697 7.62 14.71 12.61
CA GLY A 697 7.52 13.39 13.24
C GLY A 697 6.11 13.01 13.68
N CYS A 698 5.90 11.71 13.92
CA CYS A 698 4.63 11.14 14.34
C CYS A 698 4.85 9.89 15.21
N SER A 699 3.84 9.49 15.97
CA SER A 699 3.83 8.22 16.70
C SER A 699 3.01 7.17 15.94
N VAL A 700 3.54 5.96 15.81
CA VAL A 700 2.78 4.82 15.27
C VAL A 700 2.06 4.12 16.42
N HIS A 701 0.74 4.31 16.52
CA HIS A 701 -0.18 3.54 17.37
C HIS A 701 0.32 3.19 18.79
N GLY A 702 0.91 4.17 19.50
CA GLY A 702 1.36 4.03 20.89
C GLY A 702 2.84 3.66 21.09
N GLU A 703 3.59 3.39 20.01
CA GLU A 703 5.01 3.04 20.09
C GLU A 703 5.95 4.27 19.98
N SER A 704 7.26 4.01 19.86
CA SER A 704 8.31 5.03 19.79
C SER A 704 8.08 6.03 18.66
N ALA A 705 8.22 7.32 18.95
CA ALA A 705 8.02 8.38 17.95
C ALA A 705 9.00 8.25 16.77
N ILE A 706 8.46 8.26 15.55
CA ILE A 706 9.24 8.44 14.32
C ILE A 706 9.72 9.88 14.30
N THR A 707 11.04 10.05 14.39
CA THR A 707 11.74 11.32 14.25
C THR A 707 12.35 11.42 12.85
N ALA A 708 12.76 12.62 12.44
CA ALA A 708 13.46 12.81 11.18
C ALA A 708 14.77 11.99 11.07
N MET A 709 15.37 11.63 12.21
CA MET A 709 16.59 10.81 12.33
C MET A 709 16.32 9.31 12.52
N SER A 710 15.06 8.89 12.69
CA SER A 710 14.73 7.47 12.84
C SER A 710 15.07 6.73 11.53
N ALA A 711 15.59 5.51 11.66
CA ALA A 711 15.73 4.61 10.53
C ALA A 711 14.34 4.18 10.00
N ILE A 712 14.24 3.87 8.72
CA ILE A 712 13.05 3.21 8.17
C ILE A 712 13.05 1.74 8.62
N THR A 713 11.89 1.30 9.11
CA THR A 713 11.59 -0.11 9.37
C THR A 713 11.14 -0.72 8.05
N MET A 714 11.99 -1.55 7.48
CA MET A 714 11.64 -2.38 6.33
C MET A 714 12.17 -3.80 6.56
N ARG A 715 11.31 -4.81 6.42
CA ARG A 715 11.54 -6.21 6.80
C ARG A 715 11.06 -7.17 5.71
N VAL A 716 11.97 -7.95 5.15
CA VAL A 716 11.64 -9.08 4.27
C VAL A 716 11.22 -10.28 5.11
N ILE A 717 10.23 -11.05 4.67
CA ILE A 717 9.89 -12.32 5.31
C ILE A 717 10.78 -13.41 4.70
N VAL A 718 11.57 -14.09 5.53
CA VAL A 718 12.46 -15.19 5.11
C VAL A 718 12.14 -16.42 5.95
N GLY A 719 11.66 -17.49 5.30
CA GLY A 719 11.28 -18.72 6.00
C GLY A 719 10.20 -18.53 7.07
N GLY A 720 9.29 -17.57 6.87
CA GLY A 720 8.25 -17.19 7.83
C GLY A 720 8.68 -16.20 8.93
N THR A 721 9.96 -15.81 8.98
CA THR A 721 10.48 -14.84 9.96
C THR A 721 10.69 -13.47 9.32
N PRO A 722 10.17 -12.35 9.86
CA PRO A 722 10.54 -11.01 9.42
C PRO A 722 11.98 -10.65 9.80
N VAL A 723 12.80 -10.30 8.80
CA VAL A 723 14.21 -9.90 8.94
C VAL A 723 14.40 -8.52 8.31
N ASN A 724 15.14 -7.60 8.95
CA ASN A 724 15.36 -6.27 8.38
C ASN A 724 16.07 -6.35 7.01
N VAL A 725 15.62 -5.57 6.02
CA VAL A 725 16.18 -5.62 4.66
C VAL A 725 17.65 -5.23 4.57
N HIS A 726 18.21 -4.56 5.57
CA HIS A 726 19.65 -4.26 5.65
C HIS A 726 20.47 -5.40 6.26
N ASP A 727 19.84 -6.34 6.98
CA ASP A 727 20.50 -7.47 7.66
C ASP A 727 20.42 -8.78 6.85
N ASP A 728 19.34 -9.00 6.07
CA ASP A 728 19.21 -10.20 5.23
C ASP A 728 20.18 -10.16 4.03
N PRO A 729 21.07 -11.17 3.84
CA PRO A 729 22.00 -11.20 2.72
C PRO A 729 21.36 -11.29 1.32
N SER A 730 20.08 -11.66 1.22
CA SER A 730 19.39 -11.88 -0.06
C SER A 730 18.73 -10.63 -0.64
N VAL A 731 18.49 -9.59 0.19
CA VAL A 731 17.94 -8.29 -0.26
C VAL A 731 18.80 -7.08 0.12
N SER A 732 19.63 -7.15 1.17
CA SER A 732 20.51 -6.05 1.58
C SER A 732 21.45 -5.48 0.50
N PRO A 733 21.91 -6.22 -0.53
CA PRO A 733 22.67 -5.64 -1.64
C PRO A 733 21.92 -4.54 -2.40
N PHE A 734 20.58 -4.54 -2.37
CA PHE A 734 19.74 -3.55 -3.05
C PHE A 734 19.55 -2.26 -2.22
N PHE A 735 19.67 -2.36 -0.88
CA PHE A 735 19.40 -1.27 0.07
C PHE A 735 20.67 -0.64 0.67
N LYS A 736 21.83 -1.32 0.63
CA LYS A 736 23.08 -0.91 1.30
C LYS A 736 23.59 0.52 1.05
N ASP A 737 23.31 1.10 -0.13
CA ASP A 737 23.74 2.46 -0.50
C ASP A 737 22.55 3.46 -0.50
N VAL A 738 21.37 3.04 -0.06
CA VAL A 738 20.15 3.87 0.00
C VAL A 738 20.10 4.55 1.37
N PRO A 739 19.83 5.87 1.46
CA PRO A 739 19.67 6.54 2.74
C PRO A 739 18.56 5.89 3.58
N ASN A 740 18.79 5.75 4.89
CA ASN A 740 17.84 5.06 5.78
C ASN A 740 17.16 5.99 6.81
N GLU A 741 17.66 7.21 7.01
CA GLU A 741 17.00 8.20 7.85
C GLU A 741 16.05 9.09 7.04
N TYR A 742 14.83 9.28 7.56
CA TYR A 742 13.74 10.04 6.92
C TYR A 742 14.17 11.39 6.32
N TYR A 743 14.96 12.19 7.05
CA TYR A 743 15.38 13.52 6.59
C TYR A 743 16.24 13.50 5.32
N LYS A 744 16.91 12.38 5.01
CA LYS A 744 17.75 12.23 3.81
C LYS A 744 16.92 11.86 2.58
N LEU A 745 15.80 11.17 2.77
CA LEU A 745 14.94 10.71 1.69
C LEU A 745 14.01 11.79 1.13
N ILE A 746 13.98 13.01 1.68
CA ILE A 746 13.03 14.05 1.24
C ILE A 746 13.29 14.60 -0.17
N ASP A 747 14.52 14.50 -0.67
CA ASP A 747 14.97 15.02 -1.96
C ASP A 747 15.41 13.87 -2.87
N ASN A 748 14.64 13.59 -3.92
CA ASN A 748 14.92 12.50 -4.86
C ASN A 748 16.25 12.67 -5.64
N THR A 749 16.83 13.87 -5.61
CA THR A 749 18.10 14.22 -6.26
C THR A 749 19.33 14.08 -5.36
N ASP A 750 19.14 13.86 -4.06
CA ASP A 750 20.16 13.94 -2.99
C ASP A 750 20.44 12.58 -2.31
N LEU A 751 20.26 11.48 -3.05
CA LEU A 751 20.31 10.09 -2.55
C LEU A 751 21.62 9.36 -2.93
N GLY A 752 22.69 10.12 -3.18
CA GLY A 752 24.01 9.58 -3.55
C GLY A 752 23.98 8.75 -4.86
N PRO A 753 24.48 7.51 -4.89
CA PRO A 753 24.44 6.67 -6.10
C PRO A 753 23.01 6.21 -6.47
N ASN A 754 22.02 6.51 -5.62
CA ASN A 754 20.62 6.22 -5.84
C ASN A 754 19.79 7.45 -6.23
N SER A 755 20.40 8.63 -6.45
CA SER A 755 19.68 9.81 -6.97
C SER A 755 19.10 9.55 -8.37
N TYR A 756 17.89 10.03 -8.60
CA TYR A 756 17.20 9.93 -9.89
C TYR A 756 16.47 11.23 -10.24
N SER A 757 16.28 11.48 -11.53
CA SER A 757 15.43 12.54 -12.06
C SER A 757 14.06 11.99 -12.44
N PHE A 758 13.06 12.87 -12.47
CA PHE A 758 11.85 12.69 -13.27
C PHE A 758 11.92 13.50 -14.58
N GLU A 759 11.49 12.87 -15.68
CA GLU A 759 11.10 13.53 -16.93
C GLU A 759 9.60 13.83 -16.86
N LEU A 760 9.23 15.09 -16.60
CA LEU A 760 7.84 15.51 -16.39
C LEU A 760 7.29 16.23 -17.63
N SER A 761 5.98 16.16 -17.85
CA SER A 761 5.36 16.77 -19.03
C SER A 761 3.87 17.12 -18.83
N GLY A 762 3.28 17.79 -19.82
CA GLY A 762 1.86 18.16 -19.81
C GLY A 762 1.49 19.02 -18.59
N LEU A 763 0.41 18.67 -17.90
CA LEU A 763 -0.01 19.37 -16.69
C LEU A 763 0.87 19.09 -15.47
N VAL A 764 1.44 17.89 -15.36
CA VAL A 764 2.40 17.55 -14.30
C VAL A 764 3.67 18.40 -14.45
N GLY A 765 4.13 18.59 -15.68
CA GLY A 765 5.22 19.52 -16.04
C GLY A 765 4.88 21.00 -15.81
N ASP A 766 3.63 21.43 -16.03
CA ASP A 766 3.17 22.78 -15.69
C ASP A 766 3.16 23.00 -14.16
N LEU A 767 2.71 22.00 -13.40
CA LEU A 767 2.69 22.02 -11.93
C LEU A 767 4.11 22.05 -11.35
N TYR A 768 5.01 21.20 -11.84
CA TYR A 768 6.43 21.27 -11.49
C TYR A 768 7.03 22.64 -11.82
N THR A 769 6.76 23.19 -13.01
CA THR A 769 7.35 24.47 -13.45
C THR A 769 6.83 25.64 -12.60
N LYS A 770 5.50 25.78 -12.48
CA LYS A 770 4.82 27.00 -12.00
C LYS A 770 4.24 26.88 -10.58
N CYS A 771 4.25 25.70 -9.96
CA CYS A 771 3.77 25.48 -8.60
C CYS A 771 2.32 25.99 -8.42
N GLY A 772 2.03 26.78 -7.37
CA GLY A 772 0.73 27.40 -7.15
C GLY A 772 0.20 28.28 -8.29
N ALA A 773 1.05 28.74 -9.22
CA ALA A 773 0.63 29.50 -10.41
C ALA A 773 0.31 28.63 -11.65
N ALA A 774 0.50 27.31 -11.58
CA ALA A 774 0.15 26.38 -12.65
C ALA A 774 -1.34 26.43 -12.99
N GLY A 775 -1.69 26.39 -14.27
CA GLY A 775 -3.09 26.49 -14.72
C GLY A 775 -3.85 27.79 -14.34
N LEU A 776 -3.17 28.87 -13.92
CA LEU A 776 -3.77 30.18 -13.58
C LEU A 776 -3.21 31.37 -14.36
N GLN A 777 -2.18 31.18 -15.18
CA GLN A 777 -1.59 32.24 -16.00
C GLN A 777 -1.87 31.97 -17.47
N SER A 778 -2.24 33.02 -18.23
CA SER A 778 -2.31 32.97 -19.68
C SER A 778 -0.97 32.50 -20.26
N GLN A 779 -1.01 31.81 -21.40
CA GLN A 779 0.07 30.91 -21.83
C GLN A 779 1.42 31.60 -22.11
N GLY A 780 2.22 31.79 -21.06
CA GLY A 780 3.65 31.62 -21.18
C GLY A 780 3.93 30.17 -21.59
N ARG A 781 4.64 29.99 -22.73
CA ARG A 781 5.23 28.70 -23.11
C ARG A 781 5.83 28.04 -21.88
N LEU A 782 5.63 26.72 -21.72
CA LEU A 782 6.47 25.92 -20.83
C LEU A 782 7.93 26.27 -21.17
N ARG A 783 8.62 26.89 -20.22
CA ARG A 783 10.00 27.30 -20.42
C ARG A 783 10.82 26.04 -20.35
N GLY A 784 11.18 25.50 -21.52
CA GLY A 784 12.02 24.31 -21.62
C GLY A 784 13.27 24.50 -20.78
N LEU A 785 13.29 23.86 -19.62
CA LEU A 785 14.52 23.50 -18.94
C LEU A 785 15.13 22.44 -19.85
N ASN A 786 16.43 22.61 -20.18
CA ASN A 786 17.05 22.00 -21.37
C ASN A 786 16.68 20.52 -21.55
N ASP A 787 16.55 20.07 -22.80
CA ASP A 787 16.03 18.73 -23.18
C ASP A 787 16.98 17.55 -22.83
N VAL A 788 17.81 17.71 -21.79
CA VAL A 788 18.79 16.74 -21.26
C VAL A 788 18.87 16.97 -19.74
N PRO A 789 18.89 15.92 -18.88
CA PRO A 789 19.07 16.08 -17.44
C PRO A 789 20.33 16.88 -17.12
N ALA A 790 20.16 18.03 -16.48
CA ALA A 790 21.25 18.92 -16.10
C ALA A 790 21.93 18.44 -14.81
N TYR A 791 23.26 18.29 -14.85
CA TYR A 791 24.07 18.06 -13.66
C TYR A 791 24.45 19.39 -13.00
N THR A 792 23.50 20.07 -12.37
CA THR A 792 23.76 21.32 -11.65
C THR A 792 24.35 21.02 -10.27
N SER A 793 25.47 21.66 -9.93
CA SER A 793 26.13 21.54 -8.61
C SER A 793 26.46 20.10 -8.17
N GLY A 794 26.52 19.14 -9.10
CA GLY A 794 26.80 17.73 -8.81
C GLY A 794 25.58 16.85 -8.49
N ARG A 795 24.35 17.40 -8.55
CA ARG A 795 23.10 16.63 -8.44
C ARG A 795 22.49 16.41 -9.82
N VAL A 796 21.59 15.44 -9.93
CA VAL A 796 20.66 15.31 -11.06
C VAL A 796 19.48 16.26 -10.86
N GLU A 797 18.82 16.73 -11.92
CA GLU A 797 17.62 17.58 -11.80
C GLU A 797 16.39 16.93 -12.45
N ASN A 798 15.23 17.06 -11.81
CA ASN A 798 13.93 16.76 -12.45
C ASN A 798 13.69 17.83 -13.54
N TYR A 799 13.35 17.41 -14.76
CA TYR A 799 13.23 18.31 -15.92
C TYR A 799 11.86 18.20 -16.59
N VAL A 800 11.53 19.19 -17.44
CA VAL A 800 10.21 19.28 -18.09
C VAL A 800 10.35 19.29 -19.60
N VAL A 801 9.94 18.20 -20.24
CA VAL A 801 9.89 18.09 -21.70
C VAL A 801 8.62 18.73 -22.25
N SER A 802 8.75 19.36 -23.42
CA SER A 802 7.61 20.00 -24.07
C SER A 802 6.74 18.96 -24.78
N LEU A 803 5.67 18.49 -24.12
CA LEU A 803 4.53 17.87 -24.81
C LEU A 803 3.84 18.92 -25.68
N GLN A 804 4.37 19.12 -26.89
CA GLN A 804 3.81 20.03 -27.87
C GLN A 804 2.45 19.52 -28.36
N ASN A 805 1.41 20.33 -28.15
CA ASN A 805 0.11 20.22 -28.82
C ASN A 805 -0.74 18.98 -28.47
N ALA A 806 -0.60 18.42 -27.28
CA ALA A 806 -1.58 17.47 -26.74
C ALA A 806 -2.98 18.13 -26.64
N SER A 807 -3.91 17.70 -27.50
CA SER A 807 -5.21 18.39 -27.71
C SER A 807 -6.09 18.44 -26.45
N HIS A 808 -6.06 17.38 -25.63
CA HIS A 808 -6.76 17.31 -24.35
C HIS A 808 -6.19 18.29 -23.31
N VAL A 809 -4.86 18.40 -23.20
CA VAL A 809 -4.18 19.41 -22.36
C VAL A 809 -4.53 20.83 -22.83
N ALA A 810 -4.62 21.06 -24.14
CA ALA A 810 -5.04 22.35 -24.70
C ALA A 810 -6.53 22.66 -24.41
N LYS A 811 -7.44 21.68 -24.54
CA LYS A 811 -8.88 21.81 -24.20
C LYS A 811 -9.06 22.20 -22.72
N TYR A 812 -8.38 21.48 -21.81
CA TYR A 812 -8.41 21.73 -20.37
C TYR A 812 -7.76 23.07 -19.96
N ASN A 813 -6.59 23.42 -20.49
CA ASN A 813 -5.95 24.70 -20.19
C ASN A 813 -6.72 25.90 -20.78
N GLY A 814 -7.38 25.73 -21.92
CA GLY A 814 -8.28 26.73 -22.49
C GLY A 814 -9.45 27.04 -21.54
N TRP A 815 -10.08 26.00 -20.99
CA TRP A 815 -11.16 26.10 -20.01
C TRP A 815 -10.72 26.84 -18.72
N ARG A 816 -9.59 26.44 -18.12
CA ARG A 816 -9.03 27.15 -16.94
C ARG A 816 -8.69 28.61 -17.25
N THR A 817 -8.17 28.89 -18.44
CA THR A 817 -7.86 30.27 -18.88
C THR A 817 -9.13 31.11 -19.00
N ALA A 818 -10.22 30.54 -19.53
CA ALA A 818 -11.51 31.22 -19.64
C ALA A 818 -12.11 31.53 -18.26
N ILE A 819 -12.12 30.56 -17.33
CA ILE A 819 -12.57 30.78 -15.94
C ILE A 819 -11.72 31.86 -15.26
N THR A 820 -10.39 31.75 -15.31
CA THR A 820 -9.50 32.71 -14.66
C THR A 820 -9.64 34.11 -15.25
N SER A 821 -9.92 34.23 -16.54
CA SER A 821 -10.23 35.52 -17.18
C SER A 821 -11.55 36.11 -16.66
N ALA A 822 -12.57 35.28 -16.46
CA ALA A 822 -13.85 35.69 -15.88
C ALA A 822 -13.69 36.12 -14.41
N THR A 823 -13.02 35.34 -13.57
CA THR A 823 -12.84 35.66 -12.13
C THR A 823 -11.90 36.85 -11.90
N GLN A 824 -10.88 37.03 -12.75
CA GLN A 824 -10.03 38.22 -12.72
C GLN A 824 -10.82 39.51 -12.99
N SER A 825 -11.86 39.48 -13.83
CA SER A 825 -12.71 40.65 -14.07
C SER A 825 -13.55 41.06 -12.85
N LEU A 826 -13.72 40.14 -11.88
CA LEU A 826 -14.40 40.35 -10.60
C LEU A 826 -13.43 40.76 -9.47
N GLY A 827 -12.13 40.87 -9.76
CA GLY A 827 -11.10 41.18 -8.75
C GLY A 827 -10.82 40.05 -7.75
N TRP A 828 -11.19 38.80 -8.08
CA TRP A 828 -10.97 37.65 -7.19
C TRP A 828 -9.48 37.30 -7.03
N THR A 829 -9.15 36.65 -5.92
CA THR A 829 -7.79 36.14 -5.68
C THR A 829 -7.55 34.81 -6.42
N PRO A 830 -6.28 34.43 -6.65
CA PRO A 830 -5.91 33.11 -7.15
C PRO A 830 -6.53 31.95 -6.34
N ALA A 831 -6.55 32.06 -5.00
CA ALA A 831 -7.08 31.02 -4.12
C ALA A 831 -8.61 30.85 -4.26
N VAL A 832 -9.37 31.96 -4.29
CA VAL A 832 -10.82 31.91 -4.54
C VAL A 832 -11.12 31.32 -5.93
N THR A 833 -10.30 31.67 -6.93
CA THR A 833 -10.42 31.11 -8.28
C THR A 833 -10.16 29.60 -8.32
N GLU A 834 -9.18 29.08 -7.58
CA GLU A 834 -8.94 27.62 -7.48
C GLU A 834 -10.09 26.88 -6.78
N THR A 835 -10.59 27.39 -5.66
CA THR A 835 -11.74 26.80 -4.95
C THR A 835 -12.95 26.67 -5.87
N GLU A 836 -13.25 27.71 -6.64
CA GLU A 836 -14.36 27.73 -7.59
C GLU A 836 -14.12 26.84 -8.82
N ILE A 837 -12.88 26.76 -9.32
CA ILE A 837 -12.50 25.78 -10.34
C ILE A 837 -12.69 24.35 -9.81
N ASN A 838 -12.38 24.06 -8.54
CA ASN A 838 -12.60 22.74 -7.95
C ASN A 838 -14.10 22.38 -7.90
N LYS A 839 -14.97 23.31 -7.48
CA LYS A 839 -16.43 23.14 -7.57
C LYS A 839 -16.86 22.83 -9.01
N MET A 840 -16.35 23.57 -10.00
CA MET A 840 -16.66 23.33 -11.41
C MET A 840 -16.15 21.98 -11.93
N VAL A 841 -15.00 21.48 -11.44
CA VAL A 841 -14.54 20.11 -11.73
C VAL A 841 -15.50 19.09 -11.14
N VAL A 842 -15.82 19.17 -9.86
CA VAL A 842 -16.73 18.24 -9.17
C VAL A 842 -18.11 18.20 -9.85
N ALA A 843 -18.66 19.35 -10.23
CA ALA A 843 -19.90 19.45 -11.01
C ALA A 843 -19.76 18.89 -12.45
N TYR A 844 -18.60 19.01 -13.09
CA TYR A 844 -18.37 18.41 -14.42
C TYR A 844 -18.30 16.89 -14.34
N TYR A 845 -17.60 16.33 -13.35
CA TYR A 845 -17.60 14.89 -13.10
C TYR A 845 -19.02 14.37 -12.84
N HIS A 846 -19.71 14.92 -11.84
CA HIS A 846 -21.02 14.43 -11.40
C HIS A 846 -22.12 14.49 -12.49
N TYR A 847 -22.17 15.57 -13.29
CA TYR A 847 -23.22 15.74 -14.30
C TYR A 847 -22.85 15.28 -15.71
N CYS A 848 -21.56 15.17 -16.05
CA CYS A 848 -21.13 15.06 -17.44
C CYS A 848 -20.05 14.00 -17.73
N LEU A 849 -19.51 13.30 -16.72
CA LEU A 849 -18.64 12.14 -16.92
C LEU A 849 -19.30 10.87 -16.36
N PRO A 850 -19.14 9.71 -17.02
CA PRO A 850 -19.37 8.41 -16.38
C PRO A 850 -18.57 8.27 -15.06
N GLY A 851 -18.99 7.37 -14.18
CA GLY A 851 -18.37 7.18 -12.86
C GLY A 851 -18.58 8.33 -11.87
N GLY A 852 -19.05 9.52 -12.30
CA GLY A 852 -19.50 10.59 -11.43
C GLY A 852 -18.46 11.06 -10.41
N VAL A 853 -18.90 11.21 -9.16
CA VAL A 853 -18.05 11.50 -7.98
C VAL A 853 -18.56 10.61 -6.86
N HIS A 854 -17.67 9.79 -6.30
CA HIS A 854 -17.98 8.79 -5.29
C HIS A 854 -16.90 8.80 -4.21
N ASP A 855 -17.27 8.30 -3.03
CA ASP A 855 -16.35 8.10 -1.91
C ASP A 855 -15.78 6.67 -1.98
N LEU A 856 -14.68 6.40 -1.28
CA LEU A 856 -14.20 5.02 -1.07
C LEU A 856 -15.30 4.17 -0.42
N SER A 857 -15.44 2.91 -0.83
CA SER A 857 -16.44 2.01 -0.26
C SER A 857 -16.13 1.72 1.22
N PRO A 858 -17.12 1.29 2.03
CA PRO A 858 -16.89 0.93 3.43
C PRO A 858 -15.83 -0.16 3.64
N GLN A 859 -15.60 -1.02 2.64
CA GLN A 859 -14.55 -2.03 2.66
C GLN A 859 -13.17 -1.39 2.45
N ASP A 860 -13.00 -0.62 1.38
CA ASP A 860 -11.76 0.06 1.02
C ASP A 860 -11.38 1.07 2.11
N LYS A 861 -12.35 1.79 2.70
CA LYS A 861 -12.11 2.65 3.88
C LYS A 861 -11.58 1.87 5.09
N LYS A 862 -12.04 0.64 5.32
CA LYS A 862 -11.49 -0.23 6.38
C LYS A 862 -10.07 -0.69 6.02
N MET A 863 -9.85 -1.12 4.78
CA MET A 863 -8.55 -1.58 4.27
C MET A 863 -7.47 -0.49 4.35
N TRP A 864 -7.78 0.68 3.81
CA TRP A 864 -6.89 1.85 3.72
C TRP A 864 -6.99 2.80 4.94
N ARG A 865 -7.69 2.38 6.00
CA ARG A 865 -7.83 3.09 7.30
C ARG A 865 -8.33 4.53 7.17
N VAL A 866 -9.24 4.79 6.22
CA VAL A 866 -9.79 6.12 5.93
C VAL A 866 -11.04 6.38 6.77
N ASP A 867 -10.88 7.26 7.76
CA ASP A 867 -11.91 7.73 8.71
C ASP A 867 -12.89 8.76 8.13
N SER A 868 -12.54 9.39 7.00
CA SER A 868 -13.11 10.64 6.51
C SER A 868 -13.80 10.48 5.16
N VAL A 869 -14.65 11.45 4.79
CA VAL A 869 -15.29 11.57 3.47
C VAL A 869 -14.37 12.35 2.53
N SER A 870 -14.22 11.93 1.26
CA SER A 870 -13.35 12.63 0.30
C SER A 870 -13.65 14.14 0.18
N LYS A 871 -12.62 14.97 -0.09
CA LYS A 871 -12.79 16.44 -0.24
C LYS A 871 -13.78 16.76 -1.38
N GLN A 872 -13.81 15.91 -2.41
CA GLN A 872 -14.61 16.04 -3.63
C GLN A 872 -16.08 15.67 -3.38
N VAL A 873 -16.33 14.61 -2.61
CA VAL A 873 -17.68 14.24 -2.15
C VAL A 873 -18.25 15.30 -1.19
N GLN A 874 -17.43 15.87 -0.30
CA GLN A 874 -17.83 17.00 0.55
C GLN A 874 -18.22 18.25 -0.28
N VAL A 875 -17.47 18.55 -1.34
CA VAL A 875 -17.81 19.64 -2.28
C VAL A 875 -19.10 19.33 -3.04
N LEU A 876 -19.30 18.09 -3.50
CA LEU A 876 -20.54 17.70 -4.18
C LEU A 876 -21.77 17.87 -3.28
N GLY A 877 -21.68 17.45 -2.02
CA GLY A 877 -22.78 17.61 -1.06
C GLY A 877 -23.24 19.06 -0.94
N LYS A 878 -22.30 20.00 -0.81
CA LYS A 878 -22.58 21.44 -0.69
C LYS A 878 -23.08 22.11 -1.99
N LEU A 879 -22.81 21.50 -3.13
CA LEU A 879 -23.39 21.91 -4.41
C LEU A 879 -24.84 21.43 -4.52
N LEU A 880 -25.11 20.17 -4.15
CA LEU A 880 -26.44 19.56 -4.23
C LEU A 880 -27.43 20.08 -3.19
N ASP A 881 -26.97 20.50 -2.01
CA ASP A 881 -27.83 21.14 -0.98
C ASP A 881 -27.95 22.67 -1.13
N GLY A 882 -27.18 23.27 -2.04
CA GLY A 882 -27.17 24.72 -2.30
C GLY A 882 -26.49 25.58 -1.23
N SER A 883 -25.71 24.98 -0.32
CA SER A 883 -25.00 25.72 0.74
C SER A 883 -23.70 26.40 0.27
N ASP A 884 -23.06 25.90 -0.80
CA ASP A 884 -21.84 26.49 -1.37
C ASP A 884 -21.82 26.46 -2.92
N PRO A 885 -22.82 27.06 -3.61
CA PRO A 885 -22.96 27.00 -5.07
C PRO A 885 -21.80 27.68 -5.82
N ILE A 886 -21.63 27.34 -7.10
CA ILE A 886 -20.59 27.92 -7.97
C ILE A 886 -20.90 29.39 -8.25
N GLN A 887 -19.97 30.27 -7.90
CA GLN A 887 -20.08 31.72 -8.01
C GLN A 887 -19.58 32.27 -9.36
N VAL A 888 -18.90 31.45 -10.18
CA VAL A 888 -18.33 31.86 -11.47
C VAL A 888 -19.46 32.23 -12.46
N PRO A 889 -19.52 33.48 -12.98
CA PRO A 889 -20.58 33.87 -13.90
C PRO A 889 -20.55 33.07 -15.21
N GLY A 890 -21.66 32.44 -15.55
CA GLY A 890 -21.79 31.64 -16.78
C GLY A 890 -21.02 30.31 -16.77
N TRP A 891 -20.73 29.75 -15.59
CA TRP A 891 -19.94 28.52 -15.45
C TRP A 891 -20.46 27.33 -16.28
N GLN A 892 -21.79 27.14 -16.40
CA GLN A 892 -22.36 26.10 -17.26
C GLN A 892 -22.05 26.36 -18.74
N ALA A 893 -22.01 27.62 -19.18
CA ALA A 893 -21.67 27.96 -20.56
C ALA A 893 -20.18 27.72 -20.86
N LEU A 894 -19.29 27.94 -19.88
CA LEU A 894 -17.87 27.59 -19.99
C LEU A 894 -17.67 26.06 -20.09
N ASN A 895 -18.40 25.28 -19.28
CA ASN A 895 -18.40 23.81 -19.36
C ASN A 895 -19.00 23.30 -20.67
N ALA A 896 -20.08 23.90 -21.15
CA ALA A 896 -20.68 23.57 -22.45
C ALA A 896 -19.72 23.86 -23.61
N GLN A 897 -19.09 25.04 -23.62
CA GLN A 897 -18.15 25.49 -24.66
C GLN A 897 -16.86 24.65 -24.72
N HIS A 898 -16.33 24.23 -23.56
CA HIS A 898 -15.02 23.57 -23.49
C HIS A 898 -15.08 22.05 -23.29
N PHE A 899 -16.18 21.48 -22.81
CA PHE A 899 -16.29 20.04 -22.52
C PHE A 899 -17.61 19.42 -23.02
N ASP A 900 -18.36 20.11 -23.87
CA ASP A 900 -19.56 19.56 -24.53
C ASP A 900 -20.63 19.13 -23.50
N CYS A 901 -20.72 19.88 -22.40
CA CYS A 901 -21.47 19.57 -21.19
C CYS A 901 -22.65 20.53 -20.99
N SER A 902 -23.85 20.12 -21.45
CA SER A 902 -25.07 20.95 -21.48
C SER A 902 -26.16 20.54 -20.48
N VAL A 903 -25.94 19.46 -19.71
CA VAL A 903 -26.94 18.84 -18.82
C VAL A 903 -26.85 19.32 -17.36
N GLN A 904 -26.09 20.37 -17.09
CA GLN A 904 -25.86 20.87 -15.73
C GLN A 904 -27.04 21.76 -15.28
N PRO A 905 -27.63 21.52 -14.09
CA PRO A 905 -28.70 22.35 -13.57
C PRO A 905 -28.23 23.78 -13.24
N ALA A 906 -29.20 24.68 -13.14
CA ALA A 906 -29.02 25.90 -12.37
C ALA A 906 -29.14 25.52 -10.88
N MET A 907 -28.05 25.70 -10.14
CA MET A 907 -27.94 25.60 -8.68
C MET A 907 -27.77 27.01 -8.13
#